data_AF-A0A1F7RCY5-F1
#
_entry.id   AF-A0A1F7RCY5-F1
#
_cell.length_a   1.000
_cell.length_b   1.000
_cell.length_c   1.000
_cell.angle_alpha   90.00
_cell.angle_beta   90.00
_cell.angle_gamma   90.00
#
_symmetry.space_group_name_H-M   'P 1'
#
loop_
_entity.id
_entity.type
_entity.pdbx_description
1 polymer ?
#
loop_
_entity_poly.entity_id
_entity_poly.type
_entity_poly.pdbx_seq_one_letter_code
_entity_poly.pdbx_strand_id
1 'polypeptide(L)'
;MEAGRKSIEIGVVGLGQCGGNLGYEFYQRGYKVVCLNTSQNDLRALPIPEEEKLYIGLFGRDGTGQDVVLGRRYLEDNSSKITELIGDRLSNSDHLLLTAGLGGGTGSNITTLITILKELRKPISLFLTLPRDIEGSIAKVNAVKAIDEVRESGSISYILLDNQKIFEFLPKVNLASFYEETNRTVVDIFDEINSISQNHLFFPLRSFDSEDLRKVFSFPGVLTYGLSRINSNDLKSDDSLSSVLRQQWDSGGLLASGFDYTSATICALILLVPKKVLEENPASIYENLIGAATELTRGNAIYTGLFQIPDEEPIRLYTLLGGLPLPNRIDTLLSLAKEEGVRLGEKLTRKAPGLNLGEIKELNFFTRGESSSIDEGTLRDRSTADREEEIKKKAFLEQAELSGIEIEDLKKMEVVESSKGDTILQTTDEVRVDEIPLGAVAEGETQEILPAVEEKVTITDEVREDEIPLGAVAEGETQEIPPAVEEKVTIEDSVTPFKIFGSTQRRLLGFPMRTRIGLDIGSHSIKAVQIKGSKILTLLLSEASKTNNLEEFFKRARRDKAKIFTAVGGDSIVVKQIEIPLSTKKTLDHNLKQEAQKHIPYPLEDVAMDWQSMGTISGSKSSDVLIVAVKKELREQHLALLRSLDIEPQAVELEPLALMNSFFNSFALQEGETVVMLDIGAEKTTLNIFREGGLYFTHYLPMGGNRLTQVIEEEMGLDYSEAEELKKKGDISIFRLLEPNLSLFIQDLKNSLVYYENRSENKGLDRRIVLNAASIGPLRGNKGFDRIVLSGGSSNLNNLPEYLTEQLGIMTEVFNPLMDLDRNGDITQETIEDLGPQFALAFGLATKGR
;
A
#
# COMPACT_ATOMS: atom_id res chain seq x y z
N MET A 1 6.15 37.45 13.96
CA MET A 1 5.34 37.88 15.14
C MET A 1 5.83 37.06 16.31
N GLU A 2 5.83 37.59 17.54
CA GLU A 2 6.02 36.72 18.71
C GLU A 2 4.82 35.77 18.79
N ALA A 3 5.06 34.48 19.05
CA ALA A 3 3.99 33.53 19.24
C ALA A 3 3.23 33.88 20.53
N GLY A 4 1.91 34.10 20.42
CA GLY A 4 1.08 34.38 21.59
C GLY A 4 1.17 33.23 22.59
N ARG A 5 1.43 33.56 23.86
CA ARG A 5 1.53 32.58 24.95
C ARG A 5 0.25 31.75 25.03
N LYS A 6 0.38 30.43 25.20
CA LYS A 6 -0.76 29.51 25.25
C LYS A 6 -1.26 29.33 26.69
N SER A 7 -2.55 29.01 26.82
CA SER A 7 -3.20 28.74 28.11
C SER A 7 -2.84 27.36 28.62
N ILE A 8 -2.71 26.39 27.72
CA ILE A 8 -2.15 25.06 27.97
C ILE A 8 -0.97 24.84 27.02
N GLU A 9 0.17 24.44 27.57
CA GLU A 9 1.35 24.02 26.81
C GLU A 9 1.12 22.61 26.24
N ILE A 10 0.63 22.55 25.00
CA ILE A 10 0.28 21.30 24.30
C ILE A 10 1.45 20.88 23.40
N GLY A 11 1.87 19.61 23.53
CA GLY A 11 2.73 18.95 22.56
C GLY A 11 1.86 18.13 21.59
N VAL A 12 2.07 18.27 20.29
CA VAL A 12 1.25 17.62 19.26
C VAL A 12 2.00 16.44 18.65
N VAL A 13 1.32 15.32 18.43
CA VAL A 13 1.89 14.14 17.76
C VAL A 13 1.02 13.76 16.56
N GLY A 14 1.53 13.96 15.35
CA GLY A 14 0.82 13.63 14.11
C GLY A 14 1.07 12.20 13.64
N LEU A 15 0.00 11.41 13.46
CA LEU A 15 0.08 10.02 13.01
C LEU A 15 -0.45 9.83 11.58
N GLY A 16 0.42 9.37 10.69
CA GLY A 16 0.14 9.20 9.27
C GLY A 16 -0.01 10.52 8.51
N GLN A 17 -0.28 10.47 7.20
CA GLN A 17 -0.38 11.64 6.31
C GLN A 17 -1.31 12.74 6.86
N CYS A 18 -2.57 12.39 7.17
CA CYS A 18 -3.56 13.36 7.68
C CYS A 18 -3.17 13.93 9.06
N GLY A 19 -2.65 13.08 9.96
CA GLY A 19 -2.15 13.52 11.26
C GLY A 19 -0.97 14.49 11.13
N GLY A 20 -0.01 14.18 10.26
CA GLY A 20 1.13 15.04 9.94
C GLY A 20 0.71 16.39 9.35
N ASN A 21 -0.27 16.41 8.44
CA ASN A 21 -0.80 17.64 7.86
C ASN A 21 -1.51 18.53 8.90
N LEU A 22 -2.26 17.93 9.84
CA LEU A 22 -2.82 18.65 10.98
C LEU A 22 -1.72 19.15 11.94
N GLY A 23 -0.69 18.31 12.19
CA GLY A 23 0.49 18.67 12.98
C GLY A 23 1.23 19.88 12.40
N TYR A 24 1.38 19.96 11.08
CA TYR A 24 2.00 21.11 10.42
C TYR A 24 1.20 22.42 10.62
N GLU A 25 -0.13 22.36 10.66
CA GLU A 25 -0.94 23.53 11.04
C GLU A 25 -0.69 23.94 12.50
N PHE A 26 -0.60 22.99 13.44
CA PHE A 26 -0.19 23.31 14.82
C PHE A 26 1.23 23.92 14.88
N TYR A 27 2.18 23.39 14.11
CA TYR A 27 3.56 23.90 14.05
C TYR A 27 3.62 25.37 13.61
N GLN A 28 2.87 25.73 12.56
CA GLN A 28 2.79 27.13 12.07
C GLN A 28 2.27 28.12 13.13
N ARG A 29 1.55 27.65 14.16
CA ARG A 29 1.02 28.47 15.27
C ARG A 29 1.88 28.46 16.53
N GLY A 30 3.06 27.86 16.45
CA GLY A 30 4.08 27.85 17.51
C GLY A 30 3.96 26.71 18.52
N TYR A 31 3.15 25.68 18.24
CA TYR A 31 3.15 24.46 19.05
C TYR A 31 4.39 23.63 18.77
N LYS A 32 4.84 22.86 19.76
CA LYS A 32 5.81 21.77 19.54
C LYS A 32 5.10 20.58 18.90
N VAL A 33 5.67 20.02 17.85
CA VAL A 33 5.03 18.97 17.04
C VAL A 33 6.05 17.90 16.66
N VAL A 34 5.70 16.63 16.87
CA VAL A 34 6.41 15.47 16.32
C VAL A 34 5.50 14.76 15.31
N CYS A 35 6.01 14.30 14.17
CA CYS A 35 5.23 13.57 13.16
C CYS A 35 5.78 12.16 12.91
N LEU A 36 4.88 11.17 12.98
CA LEU A 36 5.14 9.74 12.80
C LEU A 36 4.45 9.25 11.52
N ASN A 37 5.17 8.68 10.57
CA ASN A 37 4.54 8.12 9.36
C ASN A 37 5.27 6.87 8.81
N THR A 38 4.49 6.01 8.14
CA THR A 38 4.93 4.81 7.43
C THR A 38 5.20 5.06 5.95
N SER A 39 4.70 6.18 5.39
CA SER A 39 5.22 6.74 4.14
C SER A 39 6.41 7.65 4.43
N GLN A 40 7.50 7.48 3.68
CA GLN A 40 8.66 8.36 3.75
C GLN A 40 8.50 9.59 2.84
N ASN A 41 7.76 9.44 1.74
CA ASN A 41 7.47 10.55 0.82
C ASN A 41 6.59 11.62 1.49
N ASP A 42 5.48 11.22 2.11
CA ASP A 42 4.63 12.11 2.90
C ASP A 42 5.41 12.82 4.01
N LEU A 43 6.23 12.06 4.76
CA LEU A 43 6.95 12.58 5.92
C LEU A 43 7.99 13.63 5.52
N ARG A 44 8.73 13.39 4.43
CA ARG A 44 9.67 14.38 3.85
C ARG A 44 8.93 15.64 3.38
N ALA A 45 7.73 15.50 2.82
CA ALA A 45 6.95 16.64 2.32
C ALA A 45 6.42 17.60 3.41
N LEU A 46 6.34 17.17 4.67
CA LEU A 46 5.91 18.04 5.77
C LEU A 46 6.93 19.18 6.04
N PRO A 47 6.54 20.47 6.02
CA PRO A 47 7.46 21.59 6.26
C PRO A 47 7.81 21.84 7.75
N ILE A 48 8.16 20.77 8.47
CA ILE A 48 8.71 20.80 9.84
C ILE A 48 10.18 20.31 9.83
N PRO A 49 10.98 20.55 10.89
CA PRO A 49 12.36 20.07 10.98
C PRO A 49 12.46 18.54 10.90
N GLU A 50 13.57 18.00 10.39
CA GLU A 50 13.75 16.54 10.25
C GLU A 50 13.93 15.87 11.63
N GLU A 51 14.49 16.58 12.60
CA GLU A 51 14.62 16.14 14.00
C GLU A 51 13.29 16.08 14.78
N GLU A 52 12.18 16.49 14.16
CA GLU A 52 10.80 16.36 14.64
C GLU A 52 10.01 15.29 13.85
N LYS A 53 10.66 14.55 12.94
CA LYS A 53 10.05 13.51 12.09
C LYS A 53 10.57 12.13 12.48
N LEU A 54 9.68 11.14 12.55
CA LEU A 54 10.05 9.73 12.68
C LEU A 54 9.38 8.87 11.60
N TYR A 55 10.21 8.31 10.73
CA TYR A 55 9.78 7.26 9.82
C TYR A 55 9.71 5.94 10.59
N ILE A 56 8.52 5.35 10.64
CA ILE A 56 8.21 4.10 11.35
C ILE A 56 7.87 2.95 10.40
N GLY A 57 7.92 3.17 9.08
CA GLY A 57 7.69 2.14 8.07
C GLY A 57 8.89 1.20 7.85
N LEU A 58 8.70 0.16 7.04
CA LEU A 58 9.77 -0.72 6.58
C LEU A 58 10.47 -0.11 5.36
N PHE A 59 11.79 0.09 5.45
CA PHE A 59 12.60 0.65 4.37
C PHE A 59 12.39 -0.11 3.05
N GLY A 60 12.10 0.62 1.96
CA GLY A 60 11.68 0.03 0.67
C GLY A 60 10.17 -0.02 0.45
N ARG A 61 9.35 0.19 1.48
CA ARG A 61 7.87 0.26 1.40
C ARG A 61 7.36 1.66 1.80
N ASP A 62 6.44 2.21 1.00
CA ASP A 62 5.87 3.54 1.23
C ASP A 62 4.41 3.42 1.70
N GLY A 63 4.18 3.62 3.00
CA GLY A 63 2.85 3.53 3.62
C GLY A 63 2.37 2.10 3.91
N THR A 64 1.15 1.99 4.48
CA THR A 64 0.51 0.68 4.77
C THR A 64 -0.66 0.33 3.84
N GLY A 65 -0.99 1.13 2.82
CA GLY A 65 -2.02 0.77 1.83
C GLY A 65 -3.43 0.53 2.41
N GLN A 66 -3.80 1.26 3.47
CA GLN A 66 -5.01 1.05 4.30
C GLN A 66 -5.04 -0.23 5.16
N ASP A 67 -3.95 -1.01 5.20
CA ASP A 67 -3.78 -2.08 6.18
C ASP A 67 -3.57 -1.49 7.59
N VAL A 68 -4.46 -1.88 8.50
CA VAL A 68 -4.47 -1.50 9.92
C VAL A 68 -3.60 -2.45 10.75
N VAL A 69 -3.51 -3.74 10.42
CA VAL A 69 -2.68 -4.71 11.15
C VAL A 69 -1.20 -4.38 10.96
N LEU A 70 -0.80 -4.07 9.72
CA LEU A 70 0.54 -3.58 9.41
C LEU A 70 0.84 -2.23 10.09
N GLY A 71 -0.15 -1.33 10.14
CA GLY A 71 -0.02 -0.04 10.81
C GLY A 71 0.15 -0.14 12.33
N ARG A 72 -0.46 -1.17 12.95
CA ARG A 72 -0.30 -1.50 14.37
C ARG A 72 1.12 -1.95 14.67
N ARG A 73 1.58 -2.95 13.92
CA ARG A 73 2.91 -3.52 14.07
C ARG A 73 4.03 -2.51 13.85
N TYR A 74 3.95 -1.66 12.83
CA TYR A 74 4.95 -0.61 12.60
C TYR A 74 5.04 0.43 13.74
N LEU A 75 3.99 0.62 14.54
CA LEU A 75 4.05 1.41 15.78
C LEU A 75 4.70 0.61 16.93
N GLU A 76 4.34 -0.66 17.08
CA GLU A 76 4.85 -1.55 18.14
C GLU A 76 6.36 -1.81 17.97
N ASP A 77 6.82 -2.16 16.76
CA ASP A 77 8.22 -2.37 16.37
C ASP A 77 9.11 -1.13 16.59
N ASN A 78 8.52 0.07 16.65
CA ASN A 78 9.22 1.34 16.87
C ASN A 78 8.89 2.01 18.22
N SER A 79 8.13 1.34 19.09
CA SER A 79 7.59 1.87 20.35
C SER A 79 8.63 2.62 21.20
N SER A 80 9.80 2.02 21.46
CA SER A 80 10.86 2.67 22.23
C SER A 80 11.37 3.98 21.61
N LYS A 81 11.54 4.03 20.27
CA LYS A 81 11.99 5.22 19.54
C LYS A 81 10.92 6.32 19.57
N ILE A 82 9.65 5.93 19.48
CA ILE A 82 8.49 6.83 19.56
C ILE A 82 8.44 7.48 20.95
N THR A 83 8.53 6.67 22.02
CA THR A 83 8.56 7.17 23.40
C THR A 83 9.79 8.05 23.69
N GLU A 84 10.98 7.67 23.21
CA GLU A 84 12.22 8.46 23.35
C GLU A 84 12.11 9.83 22.68
N LEU A 85 11.78 9.87 21.38
CA LEU A 85 11.70 11.12 20.62
C LEU A 85 10.65 12.08 21.18
N ILE A 86 9.46 11.57 21.50
CA ILE A 86 8.37 12.37 22.04
C ILE A 86 8.66 12.80 23.48
N GLY A 87 9.33 11.96 24.27
CA GLY A 87 9.81 12.30 25.62
C GLY A 87 10.82 13.45 25.62
N ASP A 88 11.76 13.47 24.66
CA ASP A 88 12.74 14.54 24.49
C ASP A 88 12.11 15.82 23.91
N ARG A 89 11.55 15.75 22.68
CA ARG A 89 11.03 16.93 21.97
C ARG A 89 9.86 17.59 22.69
N LEU A 90 8.90 16.79 23.15
CA LEU A 90 7.69 17.27 23.84
C LEU A 90 7.83 17.25 25.37
N SER A 91 9.05 17.09 25.91
CA SER A 91 9.42 17.18 27.34
C SER A 91 8.65 18.25 28.12
N ASN A 92 8.64 19.49 27.63
CA ASN A 92 8.05 20.66 28.29
C ASN A 92 6.51 20.80 28.17
N SER A 93 5.78 19.90 27.51
CA SER A 93 4.32 20.01 27.42
C SER A 93 3.60 19.49 28.66
N ASP A 94 2.48 20.11 29.04
CA ASP A 94 1.58 19.62 30.10
C ASP A 94 0.57 18.59 29.58
N HIS A 95 0.42 18.49 28.25
CA HIS A 95 -0.61 17.70 27.58
C HIS A 95 -0.07 17.18 26.24
N LEU A 96 -0.56 16.03 25.78
CA LEU A 96 -0.30 15.50 24.44
C LEU A 96 -1.59 15.49 23.60
N LEU A 97 -1.53 16.09 22.42
CA LEU A 97 -2.62 16.10 21.45
C LEU A 97 -2.24 15.23 20.25
N LEU A 98 -2.86 14.06 20.12
CA LEU A 98 -2.56 13.13 19.04
C LEU A 98 -3.50 13.39 17.85
N THR A 99 -2.95 13.74 16.68
CA THR A 99 -3.73 14.06 15.47
C THR A 99 -3.69 12.87 14.48
N ALA A 100 -4.82 12.47 13.92
CA ALA A 100 -4.87 11.33 12.99
C ALA A 100 -6.08 11.33 12.04
N GLY A 101 -5.92 10.74 10.86
CA GLY A 101 -7.03 10.41 9.95
C GLY A 101 -7.43 8.94 10.09
N LEU A 102 -8.68 8.68 10.49
CA LEU A 102 -9.13 7.33 10.87
C LEU A 102 -9.43 6.40 9.68
N GLY A 103 -9.56 6.94 8.46
CA GLY A 103 -9.77 6.17 7.22
C GLY A 103 -8.49 5.61 6.57
N GLY A 104 -7.33 5.81 7.20
CA GLY A 104 -6.04 5.29 6.71
C GLY A 104 -5.80 3.82 7.10
N GLY A 105 -4.52 3.43 7.14
CA GLY A 105 -4.05 2.22 7.82
C GLY A 105 -3.18 2.55 9.03
N THR A 106 -2.26 3.51 8.90
CA THR A 106 -1.44 4.03 10.01
C THR A 106 -2.24 4.88 10.99
N GLY A 107 -2.96 5.92 10.52
CA GLY A 107 -3.71 6.84 11.38
C GLY A 107 -4.82 6.18 12.21
N SER A 108 -5.35 5.05 11.74
CA SER A 108 -6.39 4.26 12.41
C SER A 108 -5.89 3.57 13.69
N ASN A 109 -4.58 3.36 13.85
CA ASN A 109 -3.96 2.75 15.04
C ASN A 109 -3.62 3.77 16.14
N ILE A 110 -4.48 4.78 16.29
CA ILE A 110 -4.30 5.81 17.32
C ILE A 110 -4.32 5.22 18.74
N THR A 111 -5.05 4.13 18.95
CA THR A 111 -5.14 3.33 20.19
C THR A 111 -3.84 2.62 20.56
N THR A 112 -3.09 2.14 19.56
CA THR A 112 -1.72 1.63 19.72
C THR A 112 -0.78 2.76 20.15
N LEU A 113 -0.82 3.91 19.47
CA LEU A 113 0.02 5.06 19.82
C LEU A 113 -0.29 5.60 21.23
N ILE A 114 -1.57 5.71 21.60
CA ILE A 114 -2.01 6.03 22.97
C ILE A 114 -1.38 5.07 23.98
N THR A 115 -1.33 3.77 23.67
CA THR A 115 -0.82 2.76 24.58
C THR A 115 0.69 2.81 24.75
N ILE A 116 1.44 3.09 23.68
CA ILE A 116 2.89 3.38 23.74
C ILE A 116 3.16 4.62 24.61
N LEU A 117 2.42 5.72 24.39
CA LEU A 117 2.66 6.99 25.07
C LEU A 117 2.18 7.06 26.54
N LYS A 118 1.49 6.03 27.06
CA LYS A 118 1.13 5.92 28.50
C LYS A 118 2.36 5.98 29.40
N GLU A 119 3.51 5.50 28.94
CA GLU A 119 4.77 5.50 29.70
C GLU A 119 5.23 6.91 30.08
N LEU A 120 4.93 7.92 29.26
CA LEU A 120 5.27 9.32 29.50
C LEU A 120 4.40 9.98 30.60
N ARG A 121 3.30 9.32 31.02
CA ARG A 121 2.36 9.76 32.08
C ARG A 121 1.75 11.15 31.87
N LYS A 122 1.74 11.66 30.63
CA LYS A 122 1.08 12.91 30.26
C LYS A 122 -0.39 12.68 29.96
N PRO A 123 -1.30 13.62 30.28
CA PRO A 123 -2.66 13.62 29.76
C PRO A 123 -2.68 13.59 28.23
N ILE A 124 -3.62 12.84 27.66
CA ILE A 124 -3.79 12.67 26.21
C ILE A 124 -5.21 13.11 25.82
N SER A 125 -5.31 13.96 24.80
CA SER A 125 -6.53 14.19 24.02
C SER A 125 -6.26 13.91 22.53
N LEU A 126 -7.31 13.64 21.74
CA LEU A 126 -7.19 13.26 20.33
C LEU A 126 -7.83 14.28 19.39
N PHE A 127 -7.36 14.33 18.14
CA PHE A 127 -7.84 15.21 17.09
C PHE A 127 -7.99 14.42 15.79
N LEU A 128 -9.20 13.91 15.54
CA LEU A 128 -9.45 12.79 14.65
C LEU A 128 -10.32 13.19 13.46
N THR A 129 -9.98 12.76 12.24
CA THR A 129 -10.80 13.01 11.04
C THR A 129 -11.55 11.77 10.57
N LEU A 130 -12.86 11.91 10.34
CA LEU A 130 -13.71 10.91 9.70
C LEU A 130 -13.71 11.08 8.17
N PRO A 131 -13.79 9.98 7.39
CA PRO A 131 -13.75 10.01 5.94
C PRO A 131 -15.04 10.57 5.31
N ARG A 132 -14.91 11.00 4.05
CA ARG A 132 -15.98 11.45 3.16
C ARG A 132 -16.78 10.29 2.59
N ASP A 133 -17.97 10.58 2.08
CA ASP A 133 -18.84 9.55 1.48
C ASP A 133 -18.24 8.94 0.21
N ILE A 134 -17.41 9.69 -0.50
CA ILE A 134 -16.75 9.29 -1.75
C ILE A 134 -15.46 8.47 -1.53
N GLU A 135 -14.97 8.35 -0.30
CA GLU A 135 -13.82 7.50 0.04
C GLU A 135 -14.21 6.02 0.07
N GLY A 136 -13.26 5.11 -0.19
CA GLY A 136 -13.55 3.68 -0.32
C GLY A 136 -14.14 3.04 0.95
N SER A 137 -14.92 1.97 0.79
CA SER A 137 -15.57 1.25 1.89
C SER A 137 -14.59 0.82 3.00
N ILE A 138 -13.36 0.45 2.64
CA ILE A 138 -12.27 0.13 3.59
C ILE A 138 -11.97 1.32 4.51
N ALA A 139 -11.88 2.55 3.97
CA ALA A 139 -11.67 3.76 4.77
C ALA A 139 -12.83 3.98 5.77
N LYS A 140 -14.08 3.77 5.32
CA LYS A 140 -15.27 3.87 6.17
C LYS A 140 -15.23 2.84 7.30
N VAL A 141 -14.88 1.58 7.01
CA VAL A 141 -14.78 0.49 8.00
C VAL A 141 -13.63 0.72 8.98
N ASN A 142 -12.45 1.12 8.50
CA ASN A 142 -11.30 1.45 9.36
C ASN A 142 -11.64 2.58 10.32
N ALA A 143 -12.35 3.62 9.86
CA ALA A 143 -12.77 4.72 10.70
C ALA A 143 -13.80 4.31 11.77
N VAL A 144 -14.78 3.48 11.42
CA VAL A 144 -15.78 2.94 12.37
C VAL A 144 -15.13 2.03 13.42
N LYS A 145 -14.16 1.19 13.03
CA LYS A 145 -13.41 0.34 13.99
C LYS A 145 -12.54 1.17 14.92
N ALA A 146 -11.73 2.08 14.38
CA ALA A 146 -10.81 2.90 15.17
C ALA A 146 -11.56 3.81 16.18
N ILE A 147 -12.73 4.34 15.82
CA ILE A 147 -13.52 5.15 16.75
C ILE A 147 -14.25 4.31 17.81
N ASP A 148 -14.56 3.04 17.56
CA ASP A 148 -15.04 2.14 18.62
C ASP A 148 -13.92 1.80 19.59
N GLU A 149 -12.71 1.43 19.12
CA GLU A 149 -11.57 1.19 20.01
C GLU A 149 -11.25 2.43 20.89
N VAL A 150 -11.37 3.65 20.33
CA VAL A 150 -11.24 4.91 21.09
C VAL A 150 -12.37 5.08 22.10
N ARG A 151 -13.63 4.82 21.73
CA ARG A 151 -14.79 4.84 22.64
C ARG A 151 -14.60 3.87 23.80
N GLU A 152 -14.13 2.66 23.52
CA GLU A 152 -13.89 1.60 24.50
C GLU A 152 -12.83 1.97 25.55
N SER A 153 -11.87 2.83 25.21
CA SER A 153 -10.89 3.33 26.18
C SER A 153 -11.52 4.13 27.33
N GLY A 154 -12.72 4.70 27.13
CA GLY A 154 -13.57 5.35 28.14
C GLY A 154 -13.02 6.61 28.83
N SER A 155 -11.74 6.92 28.65
CA SER A 155 -10.96 7.76 29.58
C SER A 155 -10.30 8.97 28.92
N ILE A 156 -10.62 9.24 27.65
CA ILE A 156 -9.91 10.17 26.77
C ILE A 156 -10.91 11.13 26.12
N SER A 157 -10.54 12.40 25.99
CA SER A 157 -11.29 13.39 25.22
C SER A 157 -10.85 13.37 23.76
N TYR A 158 -11.79 13.36 22.81
CA TYR A 158 -11.47 13.29 21.39
C TYR A 158 -12.31 14.25 20.54
N ILE A 159 -11.62 15.12 19.81
CA ILE A 159 -12.18 16.00 18.80
C ILE A 159 -12.43 15.18 17.54
N LEU A 160 -13.64 15.27 17.00
CA LEU A 160 -14.00 14.66 15.71
C LEU A 160 -14.25 15.75 14.67
N LEU A 161 -13.54 15.64 13.53
CA LEU A 161 -13.82 16.39 12.31
C LEU A 161 -14.54 15.47 11.32
N ASP A 162 -15.58 15.97 10.67
CA ASP A 162 -16.25 15.26 9.58
C ASP A 162 -15.87 15.89 8.23
N ASN A 163 -14.98 15.21 7.49
CA ASN A 163 -14.48 15.72 6.21
C ASN A 163 -15.60 15.88 5.16
N GLN A 164 -16.73 15.17 5.30
CA GLN A 164 -17.90 15.37 4.44
C GLN A 164 -18.57 16.71 4.76
N LYS A 165 -18.88 16.95 6.03
CA LYS A 165 -19.48 18.21 6.50
C LYS A 165 -18.65 19.43 6.16
N ILE A 166 -17.33 19.37 6.38
CA ILE A 166 -16.44 20.52 6.11
C ILE A 166 -16.38 20.82 4.60
N PHE A 167 -16.45 19.80 3.75
CA PHE A 167 -16.56 19.98 2.29
C PHE A 167 -17.85 20.69 1.88
N GLU A 168 -18.98 20.33 2.51
CA GLU A 168 -20.28 20.98 2.28
C GLU A 168 -20.32 22.43 2.80
N PHE A 169 -19.59 22.72 3.89
CA PHE A 169 -19.48 24.06 4.49
C PHE A 169 -18.54 25.01 3.74
N LEU A 170 -17.58 24.49 2.96
CA LEU A 170 -16.57 25.27 2.22
C LEU A 170 -16.70 25.19 0.67
N PRO A 171 -17.89 25.43 0.06
CA PRO A 171 -18.18 25.15 -1.35
C PRO A 171 -17.54 26.13 -2.36
N LYS A 172 -16.51 26.88 -1.96
CA LYS A 172 -15.80 27.87 -2.79
C LYS A 172 -14.27 27.70 -2.77
N VAL A 173 -13.75 26.73 -2.04
CA VAL A 173 -12.31 26.47 -1.95
C VAL A 173 -11.85 25.68 -3.19
N ASN A 174 -10.67 25.96 -3.70
CA ASN A 174 -10.06 25.20 -4.78
C ASN A 174 -9.75 23.76 -4.29
N LEU A 175 -10.06 22.75 -5.09
CA LEU A 175 -9.77 21.34 -4.74
C LEU A 175 -8.29 21.13 -4.36
N ALA A 176 -7.36 21.89 -4.96
CA ALA A 176 -5.93 21.84 -4.64
C ALA A 176 -5.56 22.41 -3.26
N SER A 177 -6.33 23.36 -2.72
CA SER A 177 -6.10 23.97 -1.39
C SER A 177 -7.13 23.53 -0.34
N PHE A 178 -8.03 22.59 -0.67
CA PHE A 178 -9.17 22.23 0.16
C PHE A 178 -8.78 21.73 1.55
N TYR A 179 -7.84 20.77 1.63
CA TYR A 179 -7.41 20.20 2.91
C TYR A 179 -6.53 21.16 3.71
N GLU A 180 -5.71 22.00 3.05
CA GLU A 180 -4.93 23.05 3.69
C GLU A 180 -5.85 24.07 4.37
N GLU A 181 -6.78 24.67 3.62
CA GLU A 181 -7.71 25.67 4.12
C GLU A 181 -8.70 25.10 5.15
N THR A 182 -9.09 23.83 5.03
CA THR A 182 -9.85 23.07 6.02
C THR A 182 -9.07 22.94 7.34
N ASN A 183 -7.87 22.35 7.30
CA ASN A 183 -7.06 22.11 8.49
C ASN A 183 -6.70 23.43 9.16
N ARG A 184 -6.32 24.44 8.37
CA ARG A 184 -5.99 25.80 8.83
C ARG A 184 -7.16 26.43 9.58
N THR A 185 -8.36 26.46 8.99
CA THR A 185 -9.57 27.02 9.61
C THR A 185 -9.94 26.31 10.91
N VAL A 186 -9.81 24.99 10.96
CA VAL A 186 -10.08 24.18 12.14
C VAL A 186 -9.09 24.48 13.27
N VAL A 187 -7.79 24.46 12.98
CA VAL A 187 -6.73 24.67 13.97
C VAL A 187 -6.65 26.14 14.41
N ASP A 188 -6.99 27.11 13.55
CA ASP A 188 -7.14 28.53 13.91
C ASP A 188 -8.12 28.73 15.08
N ILE A 189 -9.31 28.13 15.00
CA ILE A 189 -10.34 28.28 16.04
C ILE A 189 -9.86 27.67 17.37
N PHE A 190 -9.21 26.50 17.32
CA PHE A 190 -8.65 25.86 18.51
C PHE A 190 -7.52 26.68 19.13
N ASP A 191 -6.61 27.22 18.30
CA ASP A 191 -5.48 28.01 18.79
C ASP A 191 -5.91 29.36 19.37
N GLU A 192 -6.92 30.00 18.78
CA GLU A 192 -7.51 31.22 19.33
C GLU A 192 -8.12 30.93 20.71
N ILE A 193 -8.90 29.85 20.86
CA ILE A 193 -9.41 29.38 22.17
C ILE A 193 -8.27 29.17 23.18
N ASN A 194 -7.20 28.47 22.79
CA ASN A 194 -6.04 28.24 23.67
C ASN A 194 -5.22 29.51 23.93
N SER A 195 -5.42 30.61 23.18
CA SER A 195 -4.66 31.86 23.36
C SER A 195 -5.46 32.96 24.11
N ILE A 196 -6.79 32.87 24.17
CA ILE A 196 -7.67 33.91 24.75
C ILE A 196 -7.26 34.31 26.19
N SER A 197 -7.04 33.36 27.10
CA SER A 197 -6.77 33.68 28.52
C SER A 197 -5.43 34.40 28.77
N GLN A 198 -4.52 34.36 27.78
CA GLN A 198 -3.18 34.94 27.86
C GLN A 198 -3.03 36.22 27.03
N ASN A 199 -4.05 36.61 26.27
CA ASN A 199 -3.98 37.80 25.41
C ASN A 199 -4.13 39.08 26.25
N HIS A 200 -3.05 39.84 26.38
CA HIS A 200 -3.01 41.11 27.12
C HIS A 200 -3.95 42.21 26.58
N LEU A 201 -4.50 42.07 25.36
CA LEU A 201 -5.51 42.97 24.81
C LEU A 201 -6.95 42.59 25.21
N PHE A 202 -7.16 41.39 25.75
CA PHE A 202 -8.48 40.86 26.11
C PHE A 202 -8.69 40.98 27.62
N PHE A 203 -9.58 41.87 28.05
CA PHE A 203 -9.83 42.13 29.48
C PHE A 203 -11.02 41.29 29.99
N PRO A 204 -10.81 40.34 30.94
CA PRO A 204 -11.87 39.46 31.42
C PRO A 204 -12.88 40.18 32.33
N LEU A 205 -14.15 40.18 31.92
CA LEU A 205 -15.32 40.56 32.73
C LEU A 205 -15.93 39.34 33.44
N ARG A 206 -15.86 38.16 32.81
CA ARG A 206 -15.97 36.84 33.45
C ARG A 206 -14.80 35.99 32.96
N SER A 207 -14.03 35.43 33.88
CA SER A 207 -12.83 34.65 33.56
C SER A 207 -13.19 33.27 33.02
N PHE A 208 -12.52 32.87 31.94
CA PHE A 208 -12.34 31.48 31.54
C PHE A 208 -10.83 31.28 31.41
N ASP A 209 -10.25 30.48 32.31
CA ASP A 209 -8.80 30.36 32.49
C ASP A 209 -8.23 29.05 31.90
N SER A 210 -6.94 28.82 32.12
CA SER A 210 -6.24 27.62 31.65
C SER A 210 -6.72 26.33 32.31
N GLU A 211 -7.27 26.39 33.52
CA GLU A 211 -7.74 25.23 34.28
C GLU A 211 -9.20 24.91 33.92
N ASP A 212 -10.02 25.91 33.66
CA ASP A 212 -11.33 25.73 33.01
C ASP A 212 -11.20 25.17 31.60
N LEU A 213 -10.28 25.69 30.78
CA LEU A 213 -9.98 25.09 29.47
C LEU A 213 -9.49 23.64 29.62
N ARG A 214 -8.64 23.35 30.62
CA ARG A 214 -8.13 21.99 30.85
C ARG A 214 -9.25 21.01 31.22
N LYS A 215 -10.21 21.41 32.05
CA LYS A 215 -11.39 20.59 32.39
C LYS A 215 -12.24 20.26 31.15
N VAL A 216 -12.47 21.25 30.29
CA VAL A 216 -13.27 21.09 29.06
C VAL A 216 -12.54 20.22 28.03
N PHE A 217 -11.25 20.50 27.79
CA PHE A 217 -10.42 19.82 26.78
C PHE A 217 -9.96 18.40 27.18
N SER A 218 -10.03 18.07 28.48
CA SER A 218 -9.69 16.73 29.00
C SER A 218 -10.93 15.89 29.35
N PHE A 219 -12.16 16.40 29.15
CA PHE A 219 -13.37 15.68 29.53
C PHE A 219 -13.59 14.45 28.62
N PRO A 220 -13.68 13.21 29.15
CA PRO A 220 -13.78 12.01 28.34
C PRO A 220 -15.01 11.97 27.41
N GLY A 221 -14.85 11.36 26.24
CA GLY A 221 -15.88 11.32 25.19
C GLY A 221 -15.61 12.31 24.07
N VAL A 222 -16.62 12.55 23.22
CA VAL A 222 -16.47 13.47 22.09
C VAL A 222 -16.46 14.91 22.58
N LEU A 223 -15.54 15.70 22.02
CA LEU A 223 -15.46 17.16 22.13
C LEU A 223 -15.73 17.78 20.74
N THR A 224 -16.71 18.67 20.63
CA THR A 224 -16.94 19.49 19.43
C THR A 224 -16.88 20.96 19.80
N TYR A 225 -16.46 21.81 18.86
CA TYR A 225 -16.39 23.26 19.07
C TYR A 225 -16.67 24.02 17.78
N GLY A 226 -16.86 25.34 17.88
CA GLY A 226 -17.12 26.21 16.73
C GLY A 226 -17.12 27.68 17.08
N LEU A 227 -17.14 28.52 16.03
CA LEU A 227 -17.02 29.98 16.12
C LEU A 227 -18.14 30.69 15.34
N SER A 228 -18.92 31.52 16.03
CA SER A 228 -19.87 32.45 15.42
C SER A 228 -19.34 33.87 15.48
N ARG A 229 -19.33 34.57 14.35
CA ARG A 229 -19.06 36.02 14.27
C ARG A 229 -20.38 36.77 14.22
N ILE A 230 -20.55 37.79 15.06
CA ILE A 230 -21.82 38.47 15.30
C ILE A 230 -21.70 39.94 14.87
N ASN A 231 -22.71 40.50 14.19
CA ASN A 231 -22.71 41.94 13.94
C ASN A 231 -23.21 42.68 15.20
N SER A 232 -22.66 43.84 15.52
CA SER A 232 -23.22 44.70 16.59
C SER A 232 -24.68 45.08 16.31
N ASN A 233 -25.07 45.10 15.02
CA ASN A 233 -26.46 45.28 14.60
C ASN A 233 -27.41 44.13 14.93
N ASP A 234 -26.90 42.96 15.33
CA ASP A 234 -27.74 41.77 15.56
C ASP A 234 -28.15 41.64 17.03
N LEU A 235 -27.48 42.35 17.95
CA LEU A 235 -27.74 42.37 19.40
C LEU A 235 -28.98 43.21 19.81
N LYS A 236 -29.97 43.34 18.93
CA LYS A 236 -31.12 44.25 19.11
C LYS A 236 -32.23 43.74 20.04
N SER A 237 -32.11 42.55 20.63
CA SER A 237 -33.06 42.01 21.61
C SER A 237 -32.38 41.19 22.71
N ASP A 238 -33.06 41.04 23.84
CA ASP A 238 -32.62 40.19 24.97
C ASP A 238 -32.32 38.74 24.57
N ASP A 239 -32.96 38.23 23.51
CA ASP A 239 -32.77 36.87 22.98
C ASP A 239 -31.75 36.77 21.83
N SER A 240 -31.09 37.87 21.43
CA SER A 240 -30.20 37.88 20.26
C SER A 240 -29.08 36.83 20.36
N LEU A 241 -28.35 36.78 21.47
CA LEU A 241 -27.28 35.80 21.67
C LEU A 241 -27.83 34.36 21.78
N SER A 242 -29.00 34.18 22.39
CA SER A 242 -29.72 32.90 22.46
C SER A 242 -30.05 32.37 21.07
N SER A 243 -30.44 33.25 20.14
CA SER A 243 -30.75 32.88 18.75
C SER A 243 -29.49 32.53 17.94
N VAL A 244 -28.38 33.25 18.15
CA VAL A 244 -27.07 32.93 17.54
C VAL A 244 -26.52 31.60 18.05
N LEU A 245 -26.68 31.29 19.35
CA LEU A 245 -26.25 30.02 19.92
C LEU A 245 -27.01 28.84 19.28
N ARG A 246 -28.35 28.92 19.24
CA ARG A 246 -29.20 27.91 18.57
C ARG A 246 -28.81 27.78 17.10
N GLN A 247 -28.67 28.89 16.38
CA GLN A 247 -28.23 28.88 14.98
C GLN A 247 -26.86 28.22 14.80
N GLN A 248 -25.88 28.45 15.68
CA GLN A 248 -24.57 27.81 15.61
C GLN A 248 -24.65 26.29 15.74
N TRP A 249 -25.51 25.79 16.64
CA TRP A 249 -25.63 24.36 16.93
C TRP A 249 -26.49 23.65 15.87
N ASP A 250 -27.60 24.26 15.46
CA ASP A 250 -28.57 23.74 14.49
C ASP A 250 -28.08 23.87 13.04
N SER A 251 -27.47 25.01 12.67
CA SER A 251 -26.99 25.29 11.30
C SER A 251 -25.57 24.79 11.05
N GLY A 252 -25.02 23.98 11.96
CA GLY A 252 -23.76 23.28 11.77
C GLY A 252 -22.49 24.15 11.87
N GLY A 253 -22.51 25.27 12.59
CA GLY A 253 -21.33 26.11 12.87
C GLY A 253 -20.33 25.52 13.88
N LEU A 254 -20.65 24.37 14.49
CA LEU A 254 -19.70 23.48 15.19
C LEU A 254 -18.98 22.58 14.16
N LEU A 255 -17.75 22.11 14.42
CA LEU A 255 -16.95 21.40 13.41
C LEU A 255 -17.45 19.99 13.03
N ALA A 256 -18.30 19.38 13.85
CA ALA A 256 -19.04 18.16 13.52
C ALA A 256 -20.56 18.35 13.75
N SER A 257 -21.38 17.41 13.32
CA SER A 257 -22.86 17.46 13.43
C SER A 257 -23.46 16.06 13.59
N GLY A 258 -24.75 15.99 13.89
CA GLY A 258 -25.44 14.73 14.18
C GLY A 258 -25.27 14.25 15.63
N PHE A 259 -25.07 15.20 16.57
CA PHE A 259 -25.14 14.95 18.01
C PHE A 259 -26.51 15.33 18.55
N ASP A 260 -26.96 14.64 19.60
CA ASP A 260 -27.95 15.18 20.53
C ASP A 260 -27.22 16.05 21.56
N TYR A 261 -27.25 17.37 21.41
CA TYR A 261 -26.59 18.29 22.34
C TYR A 261 -27.18 18.26 23.76
N THR A 262 -28.36 17.65 23.97
CA THR A 262 -28.93 17.43 25.32
C THR A 262 -28.19 16.34 26.11
N SER A 263 -27.21 15.67 25.50
CA SER A 263 -26.28 14.73 26.15
C SER A 263 -24.91 15.33 26.50
N ALA A 264 -24.64 16.60 26.16
CA ALA A 264 -23.34 17.23 26.42
C ALA A 264 -23.09 17.42 27.92
N THR A 265 -22.14 16.68 28.51
CA THR A 265 -21.87 16.73 29.96
C THR A 265 -21.19 18.03 30.40
N ILE A 266 -20.43 18.68 29.49
CA ILE A 266 -19.73 19.94 29.75
C ILE A 266 -19.91 20.90 28.56
N CYS A 267 -20.10 22.19 28.86
CA CYS A 267 -20.20 23.27 27.87
C CYS A 267 -19.28 24.42 28.28
N ALA A 268 -18.57 25.01 27.32
CA ALA A 268 -17.87 26.27 27.52
C ALA A 268 -18.31 27.28 26.46
N LEU A 269 -18.65 28.49 26.93
CA LEU A 269 -19.05 29.63 26.10
C LEU A 269 -18.03 30.73 26.32
N ILE A 270 -17.35 31.17 25.26
CA ILE A 270 -16.38 32.26 25.33
C ILE A 270 -16.87 33.36 24.39
N LEU A 271 -17.24 34.50 24.96
CA LEU A 271 -17.73 35.66 24.22
C LEU A 271 -16.71 36.80 24.28
N LEU A 272 -16.21 37.20 23.11
CA LEU A 272 -15.32 38.33 22.92
C LEU A 272 -16.14 39.50 22.36
N VAL A 273 -16.19 40.64 23.06
CA VAL A 273 -17.08 41.77 22.74
C VAL A 273 -16.33 43.12 22.77
N PRO A 274 -16.42 43.95 21.72
CA PRO A 274 -15.87 45.31 21.71
C PRO A 274 -16.34 46.16 22.89
N LYS A 275 -15.46 47.03 23.40
CA LYS A 275 -15.78 47.91 24.54
C LYS A 275 -17.03 48.76 24.29
N LYS A 276 -17.15 49.42 23.14
CA LYS A 276 -18.36 50.21 22.81
C LYS A 276 -19.64 49.37 22.85
N VAL A 277 -19.59 48.15 22.32
CA VAL A 277 -20.76 47.25 22.27
C VAL A 277 -21.18 46.84 23.69
N LEU A 278 -20.24 46.60 24.60
CA LEU A 278 -20.53 46.35 26.03
C LEU A 278 -21.11 47.58 26.75
N GLU A 279 -20.72 48.80 26.36
CA GLU A 279 -21.25 50.05 26.92
C GLU A 279 -22.64 50.42 26.36
N GLU A 280 -22.99 49.93 25.16
CA GLU A 280 -24.26 50.20 24.47
C GLU A 280 -25.39 49.19 24.76
N ASN A 281 -25.09 48.01 25.32
CA ASN A 281 -26.05 46.90 25.46
C ASN A 281 -26.28 46.48 26.93
N PRO A 282 -27.52 46.14 27.33
CA PRO A 282 -27.83 45.71 28.70
C PRO A 282 -27.21 44.35 29.06
N ALA A 283 -26.90 44.17 30.34
CA ALA A 283 -26.31 42.94 30.87
C ALA A 283 -27.16 41.67 30.61
N SER A 284 -28.48 41.82 30.53
CA SER A 284 -29.45 40.73 30.28
C SER A 284 -29.13 39.90 29.04
N ILE A 285 -28.75 40.55 27.93
CA ILE A 285 -28.37 39.89 26.67
C ILE A 285 -27.26 38.85 26.90
N TYR A 286 -26.28 39.17 27.73
CA TYR A 286 -25.13 38.32 28.03
C TYR A 286 -25.44 37.23 29.07
N GLU A 287 -26.41 37.45 29.96
CA GLU A 287 -26.83 36.42 30.94
C GLU A 287 -27.81 35.41 30.32
N ASN A 288 -28.68 35.85 29.41
CA ASN A 288 -29.62 34.99 28.69
C ASN A 288 -28.91 33.90 27.86
N LEU A 289 -27.69 34.17 27.37
CA LEU A 289 -26.83 33.18 26.70
C LEU A 289 -26.58 31.93 27.57
N ILE A 290 -26.42 32.10 28.88
CA ILE A 290 -26.20 30.99 29.84
C ILE A 290 -27.49 30.21 30.05
N GLY A 291 -28.63 30.92 30.18
CA GLY A 291 -29.95 30.29 30.27
C GLY A 291 -30.27 29.44 29.04
N ALA A 292 -30.06 30.00 27.84
CA ALA A 292 -30.26 29.31 26.57
C ALA A 292 -29.37 28.06 26.45
N ALA A 293 -28.09 28.14 26.82
CA ALA A 293 -27.19 26.98 26.82
C ALA A 293 -27.67 25.90 27.82
N THR A 294 -28.08 26.29 29.03
CA THR A 294 -28.61 25.36 30.05
C THR A 294 -29.87 24.64 29.59
N GLU A 295 -30.75 25.34 28.87
CA GLU A 295 -31.96 24.78 28.26
C GLU A 295 -31.61 23.76 27.17
N LEU A 296 -30.71 24.13 26.25
CA LEU A 296 -30.30 23.29 25.12
C LEU A 296 -29.55 22.02 25.55
N THR A 297 -28.83 22.06 26.67
CA THR A 297 -28.11 20.91 27.23
C THR A 297 -28.91 20.14 28.28
N ARG A 298 -30.11 20.62 28.62
CA ARG A 298 -30.97 20.09 29.71
C ARG A 298 -30.30 20.05 31.10
N GLY A 299 -29.29 20.90 31.32
CA GLY A 299 -28.58 21.03 32.58
C GLY A 299 -27.25 20.27 32.61
N ASN A 300 -26.15 20.99 32.39
CA ASN A 300 -24.80 20.45 32.38
C ASN A 300 -23.80 21.40 33.06
N ALA A 301 -22.51 21.03 33.10
CA ALA A 301 -21.47 21.89 33.65
C ALA A 301 -21.12 23.01 32.65
N ILE A 302 -21.56 24.24 32.92
CA ILE A 302 -21.29 25.40 32.05
C ILE A 302 -20.14 26.25 32.60
N TYR A 303 -19.17 26.53 31.72
CA TYR A 303 -18.05 27.45 31.94
C TYR A 303 -18.23 28.67 31.02
N THR A 304 -18.00 29.89 31.52
CA THR A 304 -18.27 31.12 30.75
C THR A 304 -17.15 32.16 30.81
N GLY A 305 -16.53 32.41 29.67
CA GLY A 305 -15.65 33.56 29.47
C GLY A 305 -16.41 34.73 28.84
N LEU A 306 -16.27 35.92 29.41
CA LEU A 306 -16.71 37.18 28.79
C LEU A 306 -15.52 38.14 28.81
N PHE A 307 -15.00 38.49 27.63
CA PHE A 307 -13.83 39.35 27.50
C PHE A 307 -14.17 40.60 26.69
N GLN A 308 -13.76 41.76 27.21
CA GLN A 308 -13.72 43.02 26.47
C GLN A 308 -12.50 43.01 25.54
N ILE A 309 -12.72 43.29 24.25
CA ILE A 309 -11.68 43.35 23.21
C ILE A 309 -11.58 44.77 22.61
N PRO A 310 -10.55 45.08 21.80
CA PRO A 310 -10.45 46.32 21.02
C PRO A 310 -11.69 46.59 20.15
N ASP A 311 -11.97 47.86 19.88
CA ASP A 311 -13.19 48.27 19.15
C ASP A 311 -13.14 47.97 17.65
N GLU A 312 -11.95 47.65 17.13
CA GLU A 312 -11.69 47.28 15.74
C GLU A 312 -11.95 45.79 15.47
N GLU A 313 -12.03 44.94 16.50
CA GLU A 313 -12.19 43.50 16.37
C GLU A 313 -13.67 43.05 16.36
N PRO A 314 -14.04 41.98 15.63
CA PRO A 314 -15.43 41.52 15.57
C PRO A 314 -15.87 40.81 16.86
N ILE A 315 -17.16 40.91 17.17
CA ILE A 315 -17.81 40.11 18.22
C ILE A 315 -17.71 38.63 17.82
N ARG A 316 -17.20 37.79 18.72
CA ARG A 316 -16.96 36.36 18.49
C ARG A 316 -17.50 35.53 19.66
N LEU A 317 -18.30 34.52 19.33
CA LEU A 317 -18.80 33.51 20.27
C LEU A 317 -18.20 32.15 19.92
N TYR A 318 -17.35 31.64 20.80
CA TYR A 318 -16.87 30.26 20.77
C TYR A 318 -17.78 29.42 21.65
N THR A 319 -18.17 28.26 21.13
CA THR A 319 -18.79 27.20 21.94
C THR A 319 -17.88 25.97 21.89
N LEU A 320 -17.69 25.31 23.03
CA LEU A 320 -17.17 23.96 23.15
C LEU A 320 -18.20 23.08 23.88
N LEU A 321 -18.46 21.88 23.37
CA LEU A 321 -19.34 20.87 23.99
C LEU A 321 -18.60 19.55 24.11
N GLY A 322 -18.39 19.09 25.34
CA GLY A 322 -17.63 17.89 25.67
C GLY A 322 -18.47 16.85 26.42
N GLY A 323 -17.95 15.62 26.49
CA GLY A 323 -18.70 14.50 27.06
C GLY A 323 -19.91 14.10 26.21
N LEU A 324 -19.83 14.31 24.89
CA LEU A 324 -20.83 13.87 23.93
C LEU A 324 -20.61 12.40 23.53
N PRO A 325 -21.69 11.67 23.17
CA PRO A 325 -21.59 10.37 22.53
C PRO A 325 -21.06 10.49 21.08
N LEU A 326 -20.83 9.35 20.42
CA LEU A 326 -20.52 9.34 18.99
C LEU A 326 -21.66 9.96 18.17
N PRO A 327 -21.37 10.74 17.11
CA PRO A 327 -22.39 11.32 16.25
C PRO A 327 -23.02 10.28 15.32
N ASN A 328 -24.26 10.52 14.90
CA ASN A 328 -25.00 9.73 13.89
C ASN A 328 -24.25 9.57 12.55
N ARG A 329 -23.19 10.37 12.33
CA ARG A 329 -22.24 10.21 11.22
C ARG A 329 -21.56 8.83 11.23
N ILE A 330 -21.34 8.22 12.40
CA ILE A 330 -20.74 6.87 12.50
C ILE A 330 -21.69 5.81 11.95
N ASP A 331 -22.98 5.86 12.31
CA ASP A 331 -24.01 4.99 11.75
C ASP A 331 -24.21 5.22 10.24
N THR A 332 -24.05 6.46 9.80
CA THR A 332 -24.08 6.83 8.37
C THR A 332 -22.92 6.18 7.61
N LEU A 333 -21.69 6.27 8.12
CA LEU A 333 -20.51 5.64 7.52
C LEU A 333 -20.63 4.11 7.49
N LEU A 334 -21.12 3.49 8.57
CA LEU A 334 -21.40 2.06 8.65
C LEU A 334 -22.49 1.63 7.66
N SER A 335 -23.55 2.44 7.50
CA SER A 335 -24.63 2.19 6.55
C SER A 335 -24.17 2.30 5.10
N LEU A 336 -23.35 3.31 4.77
CA LEU A 336 -22.72 3.45 3.45
C LEU A 336 -21.78 2.28 3.13
N ALA A 337 -20.95 1.86 4.09
CA ALA A 337 -20.08 0.69 3.91
C ALA A 337 -20.89 -0.61 3.69
N LYS A 338 -22.00 -0.79 4.43
CA LYS A 338 -22.94 -1.90 4.23
C LYS A 338 -23.64 -1.82 2.88
N GLU A 339 -24.12 -0.65 2.44
CA GLU A 339 -24.73 -0.47 1.12
C GLU A 339 -23.73 -0.73 -0.02
N GLU A 340 -22.49 -0.27 0.11
CA GLU A 340 -21.43 -0.54 -0.87
C GLU A 340 -21.12 -2.05 -0.94
N GLY A 341 -21.03 -2.72 0.21
CA GLY A 341 -20.87 -4.17 0.33
C GLY A 341 -22.06 -4.97 -0.24
N VAL A 342 -23.30 -4.57 0.05
CA VAL A 342 -24.52 -5.21 -0.49
C VAL A 342 -24.64 -4.95 -1.99
N ARG A 343 -24.34 -3.75 -2.49
CA ARG A 343 -24.31 -3.46 -3.93
C ARG A 343 -23.19 -4.23 -4.65
N LEU A 344 -22.08 -4.56 -3.97
CA LEU A 344 -21.05 -5.47 -4.47
C LEU A 344 -21.57 -6.91 -4.50
N GLY A 345 -22.16 -7.39 -3.40
CA GLY A 345 -22.81 -8.71 -3.28
C GLY A 345 -23.92 -8.92 -4.31
N GLU A 346 -24.75 -7.92 -4.60
CA GLU A 346 -25.75 -7.96 -5.66
C GLU A 346 -25.12 -8.04 -7.06
N LYS A 347 -24.05 -7.28 -7.33
CA LYS A 347 -23.32 -7.35 -8.61
C LYS A 347 -22.69 -8.71 -8.83
N LEU A 348 -22.21 -9.36 -7.77
CA LEU A 348 -21.71 -10.73 -7.78
C LEU A 348 -22.87 -11.74 -8.01
N THR A 349 -23.94 -11.63 -7.23
CA THR A 349 -25.13 -12.51 -7.31
C THR A 349 -25.80 -12.46 -8.68
N ARG A 350 -25.99 -11.26 -9.26
CA ARG A 350 -26.58 -11.08 -10.60
C ARG A 350 -25.67 -11.58 -11.73
N LYS A 351 -24.36 -11.72 -11.49
CA LYS A 351 -23.39 -12.31 -12.43
C LYS A 351 -23.30 -13.84 -12.32
N ALA A 352 -23.62 -14.42 -11.15
CA ALA A 352 -23.50 -15.85 -10.88
C ALA A 352 -24.72 -16.38 -10.08
N PRO A 353 -25.90 -16.56 -10.71
CA PRO A 353 -27.07 -17.10 -10.05
C PRO A 353 -26.85 -18.56 -9.65
N GLY A 354 -26.71 -18.82 -8.35
CA GLY A 354 -26.39 -20.15 -7.80
C GLY A 354 -25.19 -20.15 -6.84
N LEU A 355 -24.45 -19.04 -6.72
CA LEU A 355 -23.42 -18.91 -5.69
C LEU A 355 -24.04 -19.09 -4.28
N ASN A 356 -23.50 -19.99 -3.47
CA ASN A 356 -23.79 -19.98 -2.04
C ASN A 356 -23.05 -18.79 -1.43
N LEU A 357 -23.79 -17.74 -1.09
CA LEU A 357 -23.22 -16.45 -0.69
C LEU A 357 -22.58 -16.46 0.70
N GLY A 358 -22.98 -17.39 1.58
CA GLY A 358 -22.54 -17.40 2.98
C GLY A 358 -22.61 -16.02 3.63
N GLU A 359 -21.50 -15.59 4.24
CA GLU A 359 -21.30 -14.29 4.89
C GLU A 359 -21.50 -13.07 3.96
N ILE A 360 -21.57 -13.23 2.64
CA ILE A 360 -21.91 -12.10 1.73
C ILE A 360 -23.38 -11.66 1.91
N LYS A 361 -24.24 -12.47 2.56
CA LYS A 361 -25.53 -12.01 3.10
C LYS A 361 -25.45 -11.45 4.52
N GLU A 362 -24.46 -11.86 5.30
CA GLU A 362 -24.24 -11.44 6.68
C GLU A 362 -22.91 -10.71 6.80
N LEU A 363 -22.91 -9.45 6.35
CA LEU A 363 -21.80 -8.50 6.56
C LEU A 363 -21.69 -8.11 8.04
N ASN A 364 -21.34 -9.10 8.86
CA ASN A 364 -21.05 -9.02 10.28
C ASN A 364 -19.70 -8.33 10.48
N PHE A 365 -19.68 -7.01 10.25
CA PHE A 365 -18.55 -6.13 10.56
C PHE A 365 -18.14 -6.11 12.06
N PHE A 366 -18.86 -6.87 12.90
CA PHE A 366 -18.66 -6.99 14.35
C PHE A 366 -18.74 -8.46 14.79
N THR A 367 -17.60 -9.09 15.03
CA THR A 367 -17.49 -10.09 16.09
C THR A 367 -17.18 -9.34 17.38
N ARG A 368 -18.22 -9.05 18.17
CA ARG A 368 -18.09 -8.51 19.52
C ARG A 368 -18.97 -9.35 20.44
N GLY A 369 -18.43 -9.73 21.60
CA GLY A 369 -19.01 -10.81 22.42
C GLY A 369 -20.46 -10.56 22.84
N GLU A 370 -21.28 -11.61 22.80
CA GLU A 370 -22.68 -11.54 23.22
C GLU A 370 -22.78 -11.17 24.71
N SER A 371 -23.55 -10.13 25.02
CA SER A 371 -23.82 -9.71 26.41
C SER A 371 -25.24 -9.18 26.60
N SER A 372 -26.22 -10.07 26.50
CA SER A 372 -27.55 -9.91 27.11
C SER A 372 -28.20 -11.29 27.21
N SER A 373 -28.80 -11.71 28.32
CA SER A 373 -29.33 -10.91 29.44
C SER A 373 -28.57 -11.04 30.76
N ILE A 374 -28.49 -9.93 31.50
CA ILE A 374 -28.42 -10.00 32.96
C ILE A 374 -29.80 -10.47 33.46
N ASP A 375 -29.83 -11.54 34.24
CA ASP A 375 -30.85 -11.74 35.28
C ASP A 375 -30.16 -11.49 36.62
N GLU A 376 -30.82 -10.82 37.56
CA GLU A 376 -30.15 -10.23 38.73
C GLU A 376 -29.90 -11.26 39.85
N GLY A 377 -28.83 -12.06 39.73
CA GLY A 377 -28.53 -13.10 40.72
C GLY A 377 -27.04 -13.46 40.90
N THR A 378 -26.58 -13.40 42.15
CA THR A 378 -25.35 -14.02 42.69
C THR A 378 -24.00 -13.62 42.08
N LEU A 379 -23.37 -12.62 42.71
CA LEU A 379 -21.91 -12.56 42.88
C LEU A 379 -21.37 -13.86 43.50
N ARG A 380 -20.32 -14.47 42.92
CA ARG A 380 -19.28 -15.25 43.62
C ARG A 380 -18.11 -15.61 42.71
N ASP A 381 -16.95 -15.86 43.33
CA ASP A 381 -15.69 -16.17 42.66
C ASP A 381 -15.75 -17.44 41.79
N ARG A 382 -14.97 -17.42 40.70
CA ARG A 382 -14.42 -18.62 40.05
C ARG A 382 -12.92 -18.44 39.90
N SER A 383 -12.19 -19.54 40.07
CA SER A 383 -10.73 -19.52 40.15
C SER A 383 -10.09 -19.65 38.76
N THR A 384 -8.77 -19.45 38.68
CA THR A 384 -8.01 -19.61 37.43
C THR A 384 -8.00 -21.04 36.88
N ALA A 385 -8.33 -22.05 37.70
CA ALA A 385 -8.35 -23.46 37.30
C ALA A 385 -9.44 -23.76 36.25
N ASP A 386 -10.67 -23.28 36.46
CA ASP A 386 -11.81 -23.43 35.54
C ASP A 386 -11.45 -23.03 34.09
N ARG A 387 -10.58 -22.02 33.95
CA ARG A 387 -10.17 -21.42 32.67
C ARG A 387 -9.08 -22.20 31.94
N GLU A 388 -8.23 -22.95 32.65
CA GLU A 388 -7.27 -23.86 32.02
C GLU A 388 -7.97 -25.12 31.50
N GLU A 389 -8.97 -25.62 32.23
CA GLU A 389 -9.76 -26.79 31.83
C GLU A 389 -10.55 -26.52 30.53
N GLU A 390 -11.19 -25.35 30.43
CA GLU A 390 -11.91 -24.91 29.23
C GLU A 390 -10.98 -24.77 28.00
N ILE A 391 -9.77 -24.24 28.18
CA ILE A 391 -8.76 -24.13 27.11
C ILE A 391 -8.27 -25.51 26.65
N LYS A 392 -7.93 -26.42 27.59
CA LYS A 392 -7.53 -27.79 27.27
C LYS A 392 -8.62 -28.53 26.50
N LYS A 393 -9.88 -28.39 26.92
CA LYS A 393 -11.04 -29.02 26.29
C LYS A 393 -11.27 -28.51 24.86
N LYS A 394 -11.00 -27.22 24.59
CA LYS A 394 -11.11 -26.64 23.26
C LYS A 394 -10.02 -27.14 22.30
N ALA A 395 -8.75 -27.11 22.73
CA ALA A 395 -7.62 -27.60 21.93
C ALA A 395 -7.73 -29.10 21.60
N PHE A 396 -8.34 -29.91 22.48
CA PHE A 396 -8.57 -31.33 22.23
C PHE A 396 -9.66 -31.58 21.16
N LEU A 397 -10.71 -30.77 21.13
CA LEU A 397 -11.78 -30.89 20.11
C LEU A 397 -11.23 -30.62 18.69
N GLU A 398 -10.34 -29.64 18.54
CA GLU A 398 -9.67 -29.33 17.27
C GLU A 398 -8.79 -30.49 16.77
N GLN A 399 -8.18 -31.28 17.68
CA GLN A 399 -7.46 -32.52 17.31
C GLN A 399 -8.38 -33.71 16.99
N ALA A 400 -9.58 -33.77 17.56
CA ALA A 400 -10.54 -34.84 17.31
C ALA A 400 -11.14 -34.75 15.89
N GLU A 401 -11.44 -33.55 15.40
CA GLU A 401 -11.91 -33.32 14.02
C GLU A 401 -10.84 -33.70 12.98
N LEU A 402 -9.57 -33.39 13.26
CA LEU A 402 -8.42 -33.82 12.44
C LEU A 402 -8.24 -35.35 12.36
N SER A 403 -8.88 -36.10 13.26
CA SER A 403 -8.81 -37.57 13.33
C SER A 403 -10.00 -38.27 12.68
N GLY A 404 -10.96 -37.54 12.10
CA GLY A 404 -12.09 -38.11 11.34
C GLY A 404 -13.20 -38.74 12.18
N ILE A 405 -13.36 -38.33 13.45
CA ILE A 405 -14.43 -38.81 14.34
C ILE A 405 -15.67 -37.94 14.17
N GLU A 406 -16.86 -38.54 14.00
CA GLU A 406 -18.10 -37.77 13.83
C GLU A 406 -18.59 -37.11 15.14
N ILE A 407 -19.14 -35.89 14.98
CA ILE A 407 -19.48 -34.96 16.07
C ILE A 407 -20.58 -35.48 17.02
N GLU A 408 -21.34 -36.51 16.63
CA GLU A 408 -22.38 -37.10 17.50
C GLU A 408 -21.85 -38.08 18.55
N ASP A 409 -20.70 -38.73 18.32
CA ASP A 409 -20.10 -39.65 19.30
C ASP A 409 -19.21 -38.93 20.31
N LEU A 410 -18.59 -37.81 19.93
CA LEU A 410 -17.87 -36.91 20.86
C LEU A 410 -18.76 -36.36 22.00
N LYS A 411 -20.09 -36.40 21.85
CA LYS A 411 -21.06 -36.00 22.89
C LYS A 411 -21.30 -37.07 23.98
N LYS A 412 -20.70 -38.25 23.86
CA LYS A 412 -20.88 -39.41 24.78
C LYS A 412 -19.60 -39.77 25.55
N MET A 413 -18.59 -38.89 25.53
CA MET A 413 -17.30 -39.10 26.19
C MET A 413 -17.09 -38.03 27.27
N GLU A 414 -16.73 -38.48 28.48
CA GLU A 414 -16.26 -37.61 29.55
C GLU A 414 -14.72 -37.66 29.64
N VAL A 415 -14.14 -36.53 30.07
CA VAL A 415 -12.70 -36.38 30.32
C VAL A 415 -12.45 -36.71 31.79
N VAL A 416 -11.52 -37.62 32.07
CA VAL A 416 -11.20 -38.10 33.40
C VAL A 416 -9.68 -38.08 33.60
N GLU A 417 -9.19 -37.62 34.75
CA GLU A 417 -7.78 -37.81 35.11
C GLU A 417 -7.53 -39.24 35.59
N SER A 418 -6.52 -39.87 35.01
CA SER A 418 -6.01 -41.15 35.50
C SER A 418 -5.31 -40.99 36.86
N SER A 419 -5.14 -42.09 37.60
CA SER A 419 -4.44 -42.11 38.90
C SER A 419 -2.93 -41.81 38.83
N LYS A 420 -2.43 -41.35 37.68
CA LYS A 420 -1.06 -40.84 37.45
C LYS A 420 -1.00 -39.36 37.07
N GLY A 421 -2.13 -38.70 36.82
CA GLY A 421 -2.21 -37.31 36.34
C GLY A 421 -2.32 -37.16 34.82
N ASP A 422 -2.32 -38.26 34.06
CA ASP A 422 -2.58 -38.21 32.61
C ASP A 422 -4.08 -38.12 32.33
N THR A 423 -4.49 -37.19 31.45
CA THR A 423 -5.88 -36.97 31.04
C THR A 423 -6.33 -38.00 29.99
N ILE A 424 -7.47 -38.66 30.21
CA ILE A 424 -8.02 -39.71 29.34
C ILE A 424 -9.53 -39.54 29.10
N LEU A 425 -10.04 -40.11 28.00
CA LEU A 425 -11.48 -40.12 27.68
C LEU A 425 -12.13 -41.45 28.06
N GLN A 426 -13.37 -41.38 28.55
CA GLN A 426 -14.20 -42.55 28.87
C GLN A 426 -15.62 -42.39 28.30
N THR A 427 -16.11 -43.42 27.62
CA THR A 427 -17.48 -43.48 27.05
C THR A 427 -18.51 -43.83 28.10
N THR A 428 -19.71 -43.24 28.03
CA THR A 428 -20.77 -43.41 29.04
C THR A 428 -21.63 -44.67 28.90
N ASP A 429 -21.49 -45.44 27.82
CA ASP A 429 -22.30 -46.65 27.53
C ASP A 429 -21.46 -47.93 27.37
N GLU A 430 -21.98 -49.08 27.82
CA GLU A 430 -21.33 -50.41 27.69
C GLU A 430 -21.55 -51.04 26.30
N VAL A 431 -20.61 -50.87 25.36
CA VAL A 431 -20.50 -51.74 24.17
C VAL A 431 -19.03 -52.14 23.93
N ARG A 432 -18.84 -53.37 23.43
CA ARG A 432 -17.55 -54.06 23.30
C ARG A 432 -16.48 -53.29 22.51
N VAL A 433 -15.27 -53.34 23.04
CA VAL A 433 -14.02 -53.27 22.27
C VAL A 433 -13.75 -54.66 21.66
N ASP A 434 -13.49 -54.70 20.36
CA ASP A 434 -12.62 -55.69 19.72
C ASP A 434 -11.35 -54.96 19.24
N GLU A 435 -10.22 -55.67 19.14
CA GLU A 435 -8.88 -55.07 19.36
C GLU A 435 -8.32 -54.24 18.18
N ILE A 436 -7.70 -53.10 18.51
CA ILE A 436 -6.63 -52.47 17.71
C ILE A 436 -5.44 -52.20 18.66
N PRO A 437 -4.24 -52.77 18.42
CA PRO A 437 -3.11 -52.71 19.34
C PRO A 437 -2.31 -51.40 19.25
N LEU A 438 -1.68 -51.03 20.37
CA LEU A 438 -0.86 -49.82 20.52
C LEU A 438 0.56 -50.18 21.00
N GLY A 439 1.58 -49.62 20.34
CA GLY A 439 3.01 -49.80 20.66
C GLY A 439 3.84 -50.34 19.48
N ALA A 440 5.15 -50.06 19.38
CA ALA A 440 6.02 -49.28 20.27
C ALA A 440 7.20 -48.65 19.50
N VAL A 441 8.01 -47.83 20.17
CA VAL A 441 9.21 -47.15 19.61
C VAL A 441 10.47 -47.98 19.87
N ALA A 442 11.24 -48.33 18.83
CA ALA A 442 12.70 -48.51 18.87
C ALA A 442 13.32 -48.79 17.47
N GLU A 443 14.57 -48.34 17.32
CA GLU A 443 15.74 -48.86 16.57
C GLU A 443 15.60 -50.05 15.56
N GLY A 444 16.41 -50.03 14.50
CA GLY A 444 17.03 -51.28 14.00
C GLY A 444 17.04 -51.52 12.48
N GLU A 445 18.23 -51.80 11.96
CA GLU A 445 18.60 -52.06 10.55
C GLU A 445 17.91 -53.27 9.86
N THR A 446 17.69 -53.18 8.54
CA THR A 446 17.56 -54.29 7.54
C THR A 446 16.38 -55.30 7.73
N GLN A 447 15.81 -55.93 6.70
CA GLN A 447 16.35 -56.36 5.39
C GLN A 447 15.23 -56.48 4.32
N GLU A 448 15.55 -57.04 3.15
CA GLU A 448 14.68 -57.22 1.98
C GLU A 448 13.51 -58.21 2.19
N ILE A 449 12.46 -58.13 1.34
CA ILE A 449 11.92 -59.28 0.57
C ILE A 449 10.96 -58.78 -0.54
N LEU A 450 11.11 -59.34 -1.75
CA LEU A 450 10.20 -59.17 -2.90
C LEU A 450 9.10 -60.25 -2.89
N PRO A 451 7.97 -60.01 -3.59
CA PRO A 451 7.80 -60.76 -4.84
C PRO A 451 7.21 -59.93 -6.01
N ALA A 452 7.28 -60.50 -7.21
CA ALA A 452 6.62 -60.01 -8.43
C ALA A 452 5.08 -60.22 -8.36
N VAL A 453 4.26 -59.80 -9.33
CA VAL A 453 4.16 -60.39 -10.70
C VAL A 453 3.92 -59.32 -11.78
N GLU A 454 4.40 -59.66 -12.99
CA GLU A 454 4.33 -58.94 -14.26
C GLU A 454 2.90 -58.69 -14.80
N GLU A 455 2.75 -57.73 -15.71
CA GLU A 455 2.37 -58.11 -17.09
C GLU A 455 2.94 -57.14 -18.15
N LYS A 456 2.96 -57.56 -19.41
CA LYS A 456 3.62 -56.86 -20.54
C LYS A 456 2.66 -56.60 -21.71
N VAL A 457 2.81 -55.47 -22.40
CA VAL A 457 2.51 -55.34 -23.85
C VAL A 457 3.61 -54.48 -24.49
N THR A 458 4.01 -54.75 -25.74
CA THR A 458 5.25 -54.20 -26.33
C THR A 458 5.22 -54.10 -27.86
N ILE A 459 5.40 -52.86 -28.38
CA ILE A 459 5.96 -52.44 -29.70
C ILE A 459 5.25 -52.87 -31.02
N THR A 460 5.26 -51.95 -32.01
CA THR A 460 5.56 -52.09 -33.48
C THR A 460 4.92 -50.90 -34.25
N ASP A 461 5.45 -50.29 -35.32
CA ASP A 461 6.80 -50.33 -35.96
C ASP A 461 7.07 -49.08 -36.86
N GLU A 462 8.19 -49.06 -37.59
CA GLU A 462 8.84 -47.95 -38.34
C GLU A 462 8.20 -47.52 -39.71
N VAL A 463 8.75 -46.45 -40.35
CA VAL A 463 9.16 -46.37 -41.80
C VAL A 463 9.89 -45.02 -42.12
N ARG A 464 10.51 -44.87 -43.32
CA ARG A 464 11.71 -44.04 -43.64
C ARG A 464 11.54 -42.86 -44.62
N GLU A 465 12.55 -41.97 -44.60
CA GLU A 465 13.32 -41.28 -45.67
C GLU A 465 12.73 -41.01 -47.09
N ASP A 466 12.92 -39.78 -47.65
CA ASP A 466 13.64 -39.51 -48.94
C ASP A 466 13.63 -38.01 -49.42
N GLU A 467 14.14 -37.72 -50.63
CA GLU A 467 15.00 -36.56 -51.05
C GLU A 467 14.41 -35.22 -51.64
N ILE A 468 15.36 -34.26 -51.81
CA ILE A 468 15.48 -32.92 -52.48
C ILE A 468 14.94 -32.80 -53.95
N PRO A 469 14.92 -31.63 -54.72
CA PRO A 469 15.93 -30.53 -54.82
C PRO A 469 15.59 -29.05 -55.31
N LEU A 470 16.54 -28.12 -55.02
CA LEU A 470 17.13 -26.99 -55.82
C LEU A 470 16.36 -25.79 -56.49
N GLY A 471 16.96 -24.58 -56.34
CA GLY A 471 16.97 -23.43 -57.30
C GLY A 471 16.63 -22.03 -56.72
N ALA A 472 17.17 -20.87 -57.15
CA ALA A 472 18.36 -20.55 -57.99
C ALA A 472 18.81 -19.05 -57.89
N VAL A 473 20.13 -18.82 -57.99
CA VAL A 473 20.96 -17.66 -58.48
C VAL A 473 20.42 -16.21 -58.58
N ALA A 474 21.16 -15.24 -57.96
CA ALA A 474 21.68 -13.94 -58.49
C ALA A 474 22.20 -13.08 -57.30
N GLU A 475 23.46 -12.67 -57.13
CA GLU A 475 24.43 -11.89 -57.94
C GLU A 475 24.14 -10.37 -58.09
N GLY A 476 25.14 -9.54 -57.75
CA GLY A 476 25.06 -8.07 -57.74
C GLY A 476 26.19 -7.38 -56.93
N GLU A 477 27.36 -7.19 -57.54
CA GLU A 477 28.48 -6.37 -57.03
C GLU A 477 28.19 -4.84 -57.22
N THR A 478 28.90 -3.81 -56.72
CA THR A 478 30.37 -3.56 -56.62
C THR A 478 30.76 -2.36 -55.70
N GLN A 479 31.99 -2.42 -55.16
CA GLN A 479 33.03 -1.35 -55.01
C GLN A 479 32.91 -0.12 -54.05
N GLU A 480 33.90 -0.08 -53.13
CA GLU A 480 34.49 1.07 -52.39
C GLU A 480 35.29 2.03 -53.32
N ILE A 481 35.97 3.15 -52.96
CA ILE A 481 36.62 3.65 -51.72
C ILE A 481 36.65 5.23 -51.70
N PRO A 482 37.08 5.93 -50.61
CA PRO A 482 37.02 7.40 -50.46
C PRO A 482 38.29 8.15 -50.97
N PRO A 483 38.33 9.50 -50.97
CA PRO A 483 38.68 10.31 -49.77
C PRO A 483 37.67 11.48 -49.55
N ALA A 484 37.77 12.40 -48.59
CA ALA A 484 38.91 12.89 -47.81
C ALA A 484 38.55 13.42 -46.40
N VAL A 485 39.56 13.93 -45.68
CA VAL A 485 39.53 14.37 -44.27
C VAL A 485 39.24 15.86 -44.13
N GLU A 486 38.41 16.24 -43.15
CA GLU A 486 38.58 17.51 -42.42
C GLU A 486 38.00 17.37 -40.99
N GLU A 487 38.75 17.80 -39.96
CA GLU A 487 38.34 17.68 -38.57
C GLU A 487 37.41 18.84 -38.14
N LYS A 488 36.24 18.51 -37.58
CA LYS A 488 35.46 19.43 -36.75
C LYS A 488 34.96 18.76 -35.49
N VAL A 489 35.58 19.11 -34.37
CA VAL A 489 35.09 18.80 -33.03
C VAL A 489 33.70 19.42 -32.87
N THR A 490 32.69 18.56 -32.79
CA THR A 490 31.30 18.95 -32.54
C THR A 490 30.84 18.15 -31.34
N ILE A 491 30.42 18.82 -30.27
CA ILE A 491 29.82 18.17 -29.11
C ILE A 491 28.37 17.86 -29.50
N GLU A 492 28.11 16.62 -29.91
CA GLU A 492 26.75 16.16 -30.17
C GLU A 492 26.15 15.52 -28.93
N ASP A 493 25.09 16.13 -28.39
CA ASP A 493 24.07 15.44 -27.59
C ASP A 493 23.21 14.54 -28.52
N SER A 494 23.85 13.63 -29.26
CA SER A 494 23.17 12.69 -30.17
C SER A 494 22.70 11.44 -29.43
N VAL A 495 21.59 11.59 -28.70
CA VAL A 495 20.74 10.45 -28.33
C VAL A 495 20.27 9.77 -29.62
N THR A 496 20.90 8.66 -29.98
CA THR A 496 20.47 7.85 -31.13
C THR A 496 19.10 7.27 -30.83
N PRO A 497 18.06 7.57 -31.65
CA PRO A 497 16.70 7.12 -31.37
C PRO A 497 16.60 5.60 -31.24
N PHE A 498 15.78 5.15 -30.31
CA PHE A 498 15.51 3.74 -30.08
C PHE A 498 15.00 3.01 -31.33
N LYS A 499 15.30 1.70 -31.42
CA LYS A 499 14.80 0.82 -32.48
C LYS A 499 14.37 -0.54 -31.92
N ILE A 500 13.19 -0.95 -32.37
CA ILE A 500 12.49 -2.21 -32.14
C ILE A 500 11.85 -2.51 -33.50
N PHE A 501 12.32 -3.54 -34.20
CA PHE A 501 11.84 -3.84 -35.56
C PHE A 501 10.43 -4.44 -35.56
N GLY A 502 9.47 -3.70 -36.12
CA GLY A 502 8.09 -4.15 -36.28
C GLY A 502 7.87 -5.14 -37.43
N SER A 503 7.01 -6.13 -37.16
CA SER A 503 6.05 -6.74 -38.12
C SER A 503 6.51 -7.13 -39.54
N THR A 504 7.71 -7.68 -39.75
CA THR A 504 7.92 -8.63 -40.88
C THR A 504 8.99 -9.70 -40.57
N GLN A 505 8.61 -10.97 -40.67
CA GLN A 505 9.46 -12.18 -40.66
C GLN A 505 10.81 -12.09 -39.92
N ARG A 506 10.81 -12.33 -38.60
CA ARG A 506 12.06 -12.56 -37.84
C ARG A 506 12.72 -13.88 -38.28
N ARG A 507 13.60 -13.83 -39.28
CA ARG A 507 14.68 -14.83 -39.43
C ARG A 507 15.56 -14.81 -38.18
N LEU A 508 16.06 -15.97 -37.74
CA LEU A 508 17.15 -16.02 -36.76
C LEU A 508 18.34 -15.22 -37.31
N LEU A 509 18.74 -14.17 -36.59
CA LEU A 509 19.79 -13.25 -37.01
C LEU A 509 20.71 -13.02 -35.81
N GLY A 510 22.02 -13.21 -35.99
CA GLY A 510 22.96 -13.49 -34.90
C GLY A 510 23.38 -12.37 -33.94
N PHE A 511 23.85 -12.82 -32.78
CA PHE A 511 24.33 -12.06 -31.62
C PHE A 511 25.51 -11.09 -31.88
N PRO A 512 25.78 -10.13 -30.97
CA PRO A 512 26.85 -9.13 -31.13
C PRO A 512 28.27 -9.72 -31.06
N MET A 513 29.06 -9.48 -32.12
CA MET A 513 30.47 -9.93 -32.24
C MET A 513 31.47 -9.26 -31.27
N ARG A 514 31.11 -8.12 -30.66
CA ARG A 514 31.92 -7.44 -29.64
C ARG A 514 31.41 -7.84 -28.25
N THR A 515 32.32 -7.99 -27.30
CA THR A 515 32.00 -8.28 -25.90
C THR A 515 31.05 -7.23 -25.33
N ARG A 516 29.98 -7.68 -24.67
CA ARG A 516 29.01 -6.82 -23.98
C ARG A 516 28.76 -7.36 -22.58
N ILE A 517 28.34 -6.48 -21.68
CA ILE A 517 27.87 -6.81 -20.34
C ILE A 517 26.51 -6.13 -20.17
N GLY A 518 25.50 -6.89 -19.77
CA GLY A 518 24.31 -6.32 -19.14
C GLY A 518 24.48 -6.36 -17.63
N LEU A 519 24.14 -5.26 -16.96
CA LEU A 519 24.33 -5.01 -15.54
C LEU A 519 23.01 -4.57 -14.90
N ASP A 520 22.40 -5.51 -14.19
CA ASP A 520 21.26 -5.31 -13.30
C ASP A 520 21.78 -4.98 -11.89
N ILE A 521 21.21 -3.94 -11.28
CA ILE A 521 21.53 -3.47 -9.93
C ILE A 521 20.20 -3.44 -9.16
N GLY A 522 19.81 -4.60 -8.65
CA GLY A 522 18.67 -4.73 -7.75
C GLY A 522 19.04 -4.39 -6.30
N SER A 523 18.02 -4.06 -5.51
CA SER A 523 18.14 -3.76 -4.08
C SER A 523 18.72 -4.91 -3.23
N HIS A 524 18.41 -6.16 -3.57
CA HIS A 524 18.98 -7.33 -2.91
C HIS A 524 20.27 -7.84 -3.58
N SER A 525 20.33 -7.88 -4.92
CA SER A 525 21.45 -8.46 -5.65
C SER A 525 21.79 -7.75 -6.96
N ILE A 526 23.09 -7.59 -7.19
CA ILE A 526 23.71 -7.11 -8.42
C ILE A 526 24.00 -8.33 -9.31
N LYS A 527 23.55 -8.27 -10.56
CA LYS A 527 23.66 -9.37 -11.53
C LYS A 527 24.29 -8.87 -12.81
N ALA A 528 25.26 -9.60 -13.36
CA ALA A 528 25.83 -9.27 -14.65
C ALA A 528 25.99 -10.48 -15.57
N VAL A 529 25.66 -10.30 -16.84
CA VAL A 529 25.83 -11.30 -17.91
C VAL A 529 26.83 -10.75 -18.93
N GLN A 530 28.01 -11.36 -19.03
CA GLN A 530 29.01 -11.03 -20.05
C GLN A 530 28.82 -11.96 -21.27
N ILE A 531 28.54 -11.40 -22.45
CA ILE A 531 28.36 -12.17 -23.70
C ILE A 531 29.33 -11.73 -24.80
N LYS A 532 29.59 -12.65 -25.75
CA LYS A 532 30.24 -12.36 -27.04
C LYS A 532 29.78 -13.38 -28.09
N GLY A 533 29.08 -12.91 -29.12
CA GLY A 533 28.26 -13.80 -29.94
C GLY A 533 27.13 -14.42 -29.08
N SER A 534 26.68 -15.62 -29.45
CA SER A 534 25.77 -16.44 -28.63
C SER A 534 26.35 -16.78 -27.26
N LYS A 535 27.68 -16.67 -27.11
CA LYS A 535 28.39 -17.24 -25.98
C LYS A 535 28.34 -16.39 -24.71
N ILE A 536 27.80 -16.96 -23.65
CA ILE A 536 27.98 -16.50 -22.27
C ILE A 536 29.44 -16.73 -21.88
N LEU A 537 30.14 -15.66 -21.54
CA LEU A 537 31.55 -15.70 -21.12
C LEU A 537 31.72 -15.78 -19.60
N THR A 538 30.86 -15.07 -18.87
CA THR A 538 30.88 -14.97 -17.40
C THR A 538 29.46 -14.61 -16.93
N LEU A 539 29.02 -15.23 -15.83
CA LEU A 539 27.89 -14.76 -15.02
C LEU A 539 28.44 -14.21 -13.69
N LEU A 540 27.82 -13.16 -13.17
CA LEU A 540 28.09 -12.65 -11.83
C LEU A 540 26.78 -12.50 -11.07
N LEU A 541 26.71 -13.09 -9.89
CA LEU A 541 25.71 -12.81 -8.87
C LEU A 541 26.46 -12.32 -7.62
N SER A 542 26.06 -11.19 -7.06
CA SER A 542 26.56 -10.69 -5.78
C SER A 542 25.42 -10.06 -4.99
N GLU A 543 25.43 -10.20 -3.67
CA GLU A 543 24.56 -9.40 -2.80
C GLU A 543 24.90 -7.90 -2.97
N ALA A 544 23.89 -7.04 -2.94
CA ALA A 544 24.08 -5.59 -3.08
C ALA A 544 24.97 -5.00 -1.95
N SER A 545 25.02 -5.66 -0.79
CA SER A 545 25.88 -5.34 0.35
C SER A 545 27.36 -5.71 0.16
N LYS A 546 27.69 -6.62 -0.77
CA LYS A 546 29.05 -7.21 -0.94
C LYS A 546 29.68 -6.76 -2.25
N THR A 547 30.38 -5.64 -2.21
CA THR A 547 30.98 -4.99 -3.40
C THR A 547 32.30 -5.62 -3.88
N ASN A 548 33.02 -6.36 -3.04
CA ASN A 548 34.37 -6.88 -3.33
C ASN A 548 34.47 -7.66 -4.67
N ASN A 549 33.45 -8.46 -5.00
CA ASN A 549 33.42 -9.28 -6.23
C ASN A 549 33.20 -8.44 -7.51
N LEU A 550 32.63 -7.24 -7.40
CA LEU A 550 32.40 -6.33 -8.52
C LEU A 550 33.72 -5.83 -9.09
N GLU A 551 34.67 -5.48 -8.23
CA GLU A 551 35.95 -4.89 -8.65
C GLU A 551 36.72 -5.79 -9.62
N GLU A 552 36.84 -7.08 -9.33
CA GLU A 552 37.56 -8.02 -10.20
C GLU A 552 36.80 -8.27 -11.51
N PHE A 553 35.48 -8.44 -11.45
CA PHE A 553 34.64 -8.58 -12.64
C PHE A 553 34.78 -7.38 -13.58
N PHE A 554 34.71 -6.14 -13.06
CA PHE A 554 34.89 -4.95 -13.89
C PHE A 554 36.35 -4.70 -14.30
N LYS A 555 37.36 -5.16 -13.54
CA LYS A 555 38.76 -5.18 -13.99
C LYS A 555 38.96 -6.14 -15.18
N ARG A 556 38.29 -7.29 -15.19
CA ARG A 556 38.26 -8.23 -16.34
C ARG A 556 37.50 -7.62 -17.53
N ALA A 557 36.31 -7.07 -17.31
CA ALA A 557 35.51 -6.38 -18.32
C ALA A 557 36.26 -5.26 -19.05
N ARG A 558 37.01 -4.42 -18.32
CA ARG A 558 37.85 -3.35 -18.86
C ARG A 558 38.98 -3.89 -19.75
N ARG A 559 39.62 -5.02 -19.39
CA ARG A 559 40.60 -5.71 -20.24
C ARG A 559 39.98 -6.24 -21.53
N ASP A 560 38.78 -6.83 -21.44
CA ASP A 560 38.02 -7.37 -22.57
C ASP A 560 37.37 -6.29 -23.47
N LYS A 561 37.51 -5.00 -23.09
CA LYS A 561 36.87 -3.84 -23.73
C LYS A 561 35.36 -4.01 -23.90
N ALA A 562 34.71 -4.62 -22.90
CA ALA A 562 33.29 -4.92 -22.92
C ALA A 562 32.45 -3.63 -22.82
N LYS A 563 31.40 -3.51 -23.65
CA LYS A 563 30.41 -2.43 -23.52
C LYS A 563 29.38 -2.79 -22.44
N ILE A 564 29.27 -1.95 -21.42
CA ILE A 564 28.35 -2.16 -20.28
C ILE A 564 27.01 -1.46 -20.56
N PHE A 565 25.91 -2.16 -20.33
CA PHE A 565 24.53 -1.67 -20.45
C PHE A 565 23.80 -1.92 -19.14
N THR A 566 22.95 -0.99 -18.71
CA THR A 566 22.28 -1.04 -17.40
C THR A 566 20.83 -0.54 -17.48
N ALA A 567 20.00 -0.79 -16.47
CA ALA A 567 18.60 -0.37 -16.44
C ALA A 567 18.28 0.53 -15.22
N VAL A 568 17.16 1.26 -15.31
CA VAL A 568 16.44 1.91 -14.21
C VAL A 568 14.93 1.65 -14.35
N GLY A 569 14.18 1.71 -13.25
CA GLY A 569 12.73 1.47 -13.28
C GLY A 569 12.03 1.77 -11.97
N GLY A 570 10.85 1.17 -11.77
CA GLY A 570 9.89 1.58 -10.74
C GLY A 570 9.13 2.87 -11.11
N ASP A 571 8.35 3.42 -10.19
CA ASP A 571 7.26 4.37 -10.49
C ASP A 571 7.69 5.74 -11.03
N SER A 572 9.00 6.01 -11.12
CA SER A 572 9.55 7.21 -11.78
C SER A 572 9.86 7.02 -13.27
N ILE A 573 9.40 5.91 -13.88
CA ILE A 573 9.38 5.71 -15.34
C ILE A 573 7.95 5.73 -15.90
N VAL A 574 7.82 6.01 -17.19
CA VAL A 574 6.57 5.89 -17.96
C VAL A 574 6.87 5.11 -19.23
N VAL A 575 6.06 4.08 -19.52
CA VAL A 575 6.09 3.33 -20.78
C VAL A 575 4.64 3.26 -21.29
N LYS A 576 4.35 3.89 -22.43
CA LYS A 576 2.98 3.97 -22.98
C LYS A 576 2.98 4.00 -24.50
N GLN A 577 2.08 3.24 -25.13
CA GLN A 577 1.70 3.45 -26.52
C GLN A 577 0.70 4.61 -26.64
N ILE A 578 0.89 5.49 -27.61
CA ILE A 578 0.05 6.63 -27.95
C ILE A 578 -0.12 6.75 -29.47
N GLU A 579 -1.29 7.21 -29.92
CA GLU A 579 -1.50 7.57 -31.33
C GLU A 579 -1.04 9.01 -31.60
N ILE A 580 -0.26 9.23 -32.67
CA ILE A 580 0.18 10.57 -33.09
C ILE A 580 -0.24 10.84 -34.54
N PRO A 581 -0.88 12.00 -34.86
CA PRO A 581 -1.24 12.35 -36.23
C PRO A 581 -0.04 12.41 -37.18
N LEU A 582 -0.16 11.72 -38.33
CA LEU A 582 0.84 11.71 -39.39
C LEU A 582 1.11 13.13 -39.89
N SER A 583 2.37 13.56 -39.81
CA SER A 583 2.80 14.91 -40.19
C SER A 583 4.27 14.93 -40.58
N THR A 584 4.78 16.10 -40.99
CA THR A 584 6.22 16.26 -41.32
C THR A 584 7.10 16.04 -40.09
N LYS A 585 8.36 15.62 -40.27
CA LYS A 585 9.25 15.29 -39.15
C LYS A 585 9.40 16.43 -38.11
N LYS A 586 9.40 17.71 -38.54
CA LYS A 586 9.45 18.87 -37.63
C LYS A 586 8.15 19.13 -36.85
N THR A 587 7.00 18.75 -37.40
CA THR A 587 5.71 18.83 -36.69
C THR A 587 5.49 17.60 -35.80
N LEU A 588 6.07 16.45 -36.15
CA LEU A 588 5.99 15.23 -35.36
C LEU A 588 6.57 15.41 -33.96
N ASP A 589 7.79 15.94 -33.83
CA ASP A 589 8.44 16.20 -32.52
C ASP A 589 7.64 17.16 -31.62
N HIS A 590 6.90 18.11 -32.23
CA HIS A 590 6.05 19.06 -31.51
C HIS A 590 4.74 18.40 -31.04
N ASN A 591 4.06 17.69 -31.95
CA ASN A 591 2.84 16.94 -31.65
C ASN A 591 3.10 15.87 -30.59
N LEU A 592 4.24 15.17 -30.69
CA LEU A 592 4.72 14.20 -29.71
C LEU A 592 4.84 14.81 -28.32
N LYS A 593 5.49 15.97 -28.17
CA LYS A 593 5.61 16.63 -26.86
C LYS A 593 4.24 17.05 -26.31
N GLN A 594 3.36 17.59 -27.14
CA GLN A 594 2.00 17.95 -26.73
C GLN A 594 1.15 16.73 -26.30
N GLU A 595 1.31 15.59 -26.98
CA GLU A 595 0.60 14.36 -26.61
C GLU A 595 1.21 13.73 -25.35
N ALA A 596 2.53 13.54 -25.31
CA ALA A 596 3.25 12.96 -24.17
C ALA A 596 3.02 13.73 -22.86
N GLN A 597 2.84 15.06 -22.91
CA GLN A 597 2.49 15.88 -21.74
C GLN A 597 1.12 15.52 -21.10
N LYS A 598 0.22 14.84 -21.84
CA LYS A 598 -1.04 14.30 -21.29
C LYS A 598 -0.85 12.94 -20.59
N HIS A 599 0.27 12.27 -20.86
CA HIS A 599 0.51 10.88 -20.48
C HIS A 599 1.61 10.71 -19.44
N ILE A 600 2.54 11.66 -19.34
CA ILE A 600 3.61 11.71 -18.35
C ILE A 600 3.17 12.61 -17.17
N PRO A 601 3.12 12.11 -15.92
CA PRO A 601 2.59 12.86 -14.77
C PRO A 601 3.61 13.87 -14.17
N TYR A 602 4.61 14.28 -14.95
CA TYR A 602 5.75 15.10 -14.53
C TYR A 602 6.03 16.19 -15.58
N PRO A 603 6.66 17.32 -15.20
CA PRO A 603 7.11 18.32 -16.17
C PRO A 603 8.04 17.70 -17.23
N LEU A 604 7.82 18.02 -18.51
CA LEU A 604 8.66 17.51 -19.61
C LEU A 604 10.11 18.01 -19.55
N GLU A 605 10.40 19.00 -18.72
CA GLU A 605 11.74 19.50 -18.43
C GLU A 605 12.49 18.69 -17.36
N ASP A 606 11.78 17.94 -16.51
CA ASP A 606 12.38 17.10 -15.46
C ASP A 606 12.60 15.64 -15.87
N VAL A 607 12.08 15.23 -17.03
CA VAL A 607 12.23 13.87 -17.57
C VAL A 607 13.25 13.81 -18.72
N ALA A 608 13.96 12.70 -18.82
CA ALA A 608 14.54 12.23 -20.07
C ALA A 608 13.46 11.41 -20.78
N MET A 609 13.11 11.78 -22.01
CA MET A 609 12.10 11.11 -22.82
C MET A 609 12.70 10.71 -24.17
N ASP A 610 12.43 9.48 -24.59
CA ASP A 610 12.66 8.99 -25.95
C ASP A 610 11.35 8.34 -26.47
N TRP A 611 11.31 8.01 -27.76
CA TRP A 611 10.11 7.49 -28.40
C TRP A 611 10.45 6.63 -29.61
N GLN A 612 9.50 5.78 -30.00
CA GLN A 612 9.62 5.04 -31.25
C GLN A 612 8.26 4.82 -31.91
N SER A 613 8.19 5.03 -33.23
CA SER A 613 7.08 4.53 -34.05
C SER A 613 7.07 3.00 -34.04
N MET A 614 5.92 2.43 -33.66
CA MET A 614 5.61 1.00 -33.73
C MET A 614 5.07 0.63 -35.12
N GLY A 615 4.49 1.60 -35.83
CA GLY A 615 4.04 1.44 -37.21
C GLY A 615 2.97 2.45 -37.62
N THR A 616 2.39 2.21 -38.80
CA THR A 616 1.23 2.94 -39.31
C THR A 616 0.31 1.92 -39.97
N ILE A 617 -0.92 1.76 -39.45
CA ILE A 617 -1.93 0.90 -40.10
C ILE A 617 -2.23 1.48 -41.50
N SER A 618 -2.18 0.64 -42.54
CA SER A 618 -2.37 1.07 -43.93
C SER A 618 -3.70 1.83 -44.13
N GLY A 619 -3.61 3.12 -44.43
CA GLY A 619 -4.77 4.01 -44.60
C GLY A 619 -5.13 4.85 -43.36
N SER A 620 -4.45 4.67 -42.23
CA SER A 620 -4.61 5.49 -41.04
C SER A 620 -4.14 6.94 -41.25
N LYS A 621 -4.64 7.85 -40.41
CA LYS A 621 -4.14 9.23 -40.27
C LYS A 621 -3.24 9.42 -39.03
N SER A 622 -3.10 8.38 -38.22
CA SER A 622 -2.23 8.31 -37.04
C SER A 622 -1.17 7.21 -37.21
N SER A 623 -0.06 7.37 -36.51
CA SER A 623 0.97 6.35 -36.31
C SER A 623 1.03 6.00 -34.82
N ASP A 624 1.16 4.72 -34.53
CA ASP A 624 1.39 4.22 -33.18
C ASP A 624 2.82 4.55 -32.74
N VAL A 625 2.97 5.14 -31.56
CA VAL A 625 4.26 5.50 -30.97
C VAL A 625 4.32 5.00 -29.53
N LEU A 626 5.34 4.19 -29.24
CA LEU A 626 5.75 3.87 -27.88
C LEU A 626 6.57 5.06 -27.35
N ILE A 627 6.04 5.79 -26.36
CA ILE A 627 6.80 6.77 -25.59
C ILE A 627 7.39 6.13 -24.34
N VAL A 628 8.62 6.52 -24.04
CA VAL A 628 9.34 6.11 -22.83
C VAL A 628 9.93 7.33 -22.15
N ALA A 629 9.72 7.45 -20.83
CA ALA A 629 10.25 8.56 -20.04
C ALA A 629 10.74 8.09 -18.68
N VAL A 630 11.71 8.81 -18.13
CA VAL A 630 12.24 8.62 -16.77
C VAL A 630 12.64 9.95 -16.18
N LYS A 631 12.41 10.18 -14.88
CA LYS A 631 12.93 11.37 -14.18
C LYS A 631 14.44 11.47 -14.36
N LYS A 632 14.94 12.66 -14.73
CA LYS A 632 16.39 12.94 -14.85
C LYS A 632 17.13 12.65 -13.55
N GLU A 633 16.49 12.93 -12.42
CA GLU A 633 17.00 12.63 -11.08
C GLU A 633 17.38 11.15 -10.91
N LEU A 634 16.45 10.21 -11.17
CA LEU A 634 16.71 8.76 -11.06
C LEU A 634 17.87 8.34 -11.98
N ARG A 635 17.93 8.89 -13.19
CA ARG A 635 19.01 8.61 -14.15
C ARG A 635 20.36 9.11 -13.61
N GLU A 636 20.45 10.32 -13.06
CA GLU A 636 21.71 10.84 -12.52
C GLU A 636 22.11 10.18 -11.19
N GLN A 637 21.16 9.76 -10.34
CA GLN A 637 21.44 8.92 -9.18
C GLN A 637 22.09 7.59 -9.60
N HIS A 638 21.52 6.91 -10.60
CA HIS A 638 22.07 5.67 -11.15
C HIS A 638 23.46 5.87 -11.80
N LEU A 639 23.63 6.94 -12.57
CA LEU A 639 24.93 7.28 -13.15
C LEU A 639 25.95 7.68 -12.08
N ALA A 640 25.56 8.31 -10.96
CA ALA A 640 26.46 8.62 -9.84
C ALA A 640 26.95 7.34 -9.14
N LEU A 641 26.08 6.34 -8.94
CA LEU A 641 26.44 5.02 -8.41
C LEU A 641 27.43 4.28 -9.33
N LEU A 642 27.27 4.38 -10.65
CA LEU A 642 28.20 3.74 -11.59
C LEU A 642 29.54 4.49 -11.68
N ARG A 643 29.52 5.83 -11.65
CA ARG A 643 30.73 6.67 -11.58
C ARG A 643 31.57 6.37 -10.33
N SER A 644 30.97 6.09 -9.17
CA SER A 644 31.73 5.75 -7.95
C SER A 644 32.39 4.37 -7.99
N LEU A 645 31.99 3.49 -8.91
CA LEU A 645 32.59 2.18 -9.18
C LEU A 645 33.60 2.20 -10.36
N ASP A 646 33.91 3.37 -10.91
CA ASP A 646 34.67 3.55 -12.16
C ASP A 646 34.02 2.78 -13.34
N ILE A 647 32.70 2.90 -13.47
CA ILE A 647 31.89 2.30 -14.54
C ILE A 647 31.22 3.41 -15.36
N GLU A 648 31.57 3.50 -16.64
CA GLU A 648 30.83 4.29 -17.63
C GLU A 648 29.90 3.37 -18.46
N PRO A 649 28.57 3.41 -18.26
CA PRO A 649 27.65 2.62 -19.07
C PRO A 649 27.53 3.21 -20.48
N GLN A 650 27.53 2.34 -21.49
CA GLN A 650 27.28 2.70 -22.88
C GLN A 650 25.86 3.23 -23.10
N ALA A 651 24.88 2.70 -22.36
CA ALA A 651 23.54 3.22 -22.28
C ALA A 651 22.85 2.76 -20.99
N VAL A 652 21.96 3.62 -20.48
CA VAL A 652 20.92 3.24 -19.52
C VAL A 652 19.67 2.83 -20.32
N GLU A 653 18.87 1.91 -19.77
CA GLU A 653 17.63 1.36 -20.32
C GLU A 653 16.50 1.49 -19.29
N LEU A 654 15.25 1.27 -19.69
CA LEU A 654 14.18 1.01 -18.73
C LEU A 654 14.04 -0.50 -18.50
N GLU A 655 13.86 -0.95 -17.25
CA GLU A 655 13.67 -2.38 -16.91
C GLU A 655 12.69 -3.12 -17.84
N PRO A 656 11.51 -2.55 -18.22
CA PRO A 656 10.56 -3.23 -19.09
C PRO A 656 11.11 -3.51 -20.49
N LEU A 657 11.94 -2.62 -21.03
CA LEU A 657 12.58 -2.78 -22.34
C LEU A 657 13.72 -3.80 -22.29
N ALA A 658 14.44 -3.88 -21.16
CA ALA A 658 15.42 -4.94 -20.95
C ALA A 658 14.75 -6.31 -20.91
N LEU A 659 13.69 -6.48 -20.13
CA LEU A 659 12.91 -7.73 -20.06
C LEU A 659 12.30 -8.10 -21.43
N MET A 660 11.75 -7.12 -22.15
CA MET A 660 11.30 -7.27 -23.54
C MET A 660 12.42 -7.76 -24.47
N ASN A 661 13.62 -7.17 -24.41
CA ASN A 661 14.77 -7.61 -25.19
C ASN A 661 15.20 -9.04 -24.82
N SER A 662 15.12 -9.42 -23.54
CA SER A 662 15.40 -10.79 -23.09
C SER A 662 14.42 -11.77 -23.73
N PHE A 663 13.12 -11.57 -23.52
CA PHE A 663 12.06 -12.44 -24.03
C PHE A 663 12.15 -12.59 -25.56
N PHE A 664 12.29 -11.48 -26.30
CA PHE A 664 12.27 -11.49 -27.76
C PHE A 664 13.57 -11.93 -28.45
N ASN A 665 14.67 -12.13 -27.72
CA ASN A 665 15.87 -12.80 -28.24
C ASN A 665 15.85 -14.32 -28.01
N SER A 666 15.13 -14.81 -26.99
CA SER A 666 14.92 -16.24 -26.74
C SER A 666 13.70 -16.81 -27.49
N PHE A 667 12.61 -16.04 -27.59
CA PHE A 667 11.33 -16.49 -28.15
C PHE A 667 10.80 -15.57 -29.27
N ALA A 668 10.06 -16.18 -30.19
CA ALA A 668 9.21 -15.49 -31.15
C ALA A 668 7.74 -15.79 -30.80
N LEU A 669 6.89 -14.76 -30.81
CA LEU A 669 5.44 -14.93 -30.64
C LEU A 669 4.81 -15.49 -31.92
N GLN A 670 3.78 -16.31 -31.76
CA GLN A 670 2.88 -16.72 -32.84
C GLN A 670 1.95 -15.56 -33.25
N GLU A 671 1.31 -15.66 -34.41
CA GLU A 671 0.42 -14.61 -34.91
C GLU A 671 -0.83 -14.49 -34.03
N GLY A 672 -0.97 -13.34 -33.35
CA GLY A 672 -2.04 -13.08 -32.38
C GLY A 672 -1.74 -13.48 -30.93
N GLU A 673 -0.62 -14.14 -30.65
CA GLU A 673 -0.23 -14.56 -29.29
C GLU A 673 -0.04 -13.34 -28.37
N THR A 674 -0.63 -13.40 -27.17
CA THR A 674 -0.51 -12.39 -26.12
C THR A 674 0.06 -13.05 -24.85
N VAL A 675 1.28 -12.69 -24.48
CA VAL A 675 2.03 -13.27 -23.36
C VAL A 675 2.19 -12.27 -22.23
N VAL A 676 1.93 -12.70 -21.00
CA VAL A 676 2.22 -11.92 -19.79
C VAL A 676 3.58 -12.36 -19.25
N MET A 677 4.50 -11.44 -19.05
CA MET A 677 5.79 -11.70 -18.39
C MET A 677 5.79 -11.09 -16.99
N LEU A 678 6.15 -11.89 -15.99
CA LEU A 678 6.30 -11.48 -14.59
C LEU A 678 7.76 -11.63 -14.18
N ASP A 679 8.46 -10.53 -13.99
CA ASP A 679 9.81 -10.50 -13.39
C ASP A 679 9.66 -10.23 -11.88
N ILE A 680 9.71 -11.31 -11.08
CA ILE A 680 9.48 -11.31 -9.63
C ILE A 680 10.83 -11.03 -8.95
N GLY A 681 11.08 -9.75 -8.69
CA GLY A 681 12.25 -9.26 -7.98
C GLY A 681 12.15 -9.42 -6.46
N ALA A 682 13.08 -8.77 -5.75
CA ALA A 682 13.15 -8.79 -4.29
C ALA A 682 12.00 -8.00 -3.62
N GLU A 683 11.77 -6.76 -4.03
CA GLU A 683 10.77 -5.86 -3.42
C GLU A 683 9.50 -5.70 -4.27
N LYS A 684 9.61 -5.86 -5.59
CA LYS A 684 8.58 -5.57 -6.59
C LYS A 684 8.54 -6.65 -7.67
N THR A 685 7.42 -6.73 -8.38
CA THR A 685 7.26 -7.54 -9.59
C THR A 685 6.99 -6.65 -10.79
N THR A 686 7.74 -6.83 -11.88
CA THR A 686 7.49 -6.15 -13.16
C THR A 686 6.56 -6.99 -14.02
N LEU A 687 5.33 -6.52 -14.23
CA LEU A 687 4.36 -7.12 -15.15
C LEU A 687 4.50 -6.45 -16.52
N ASN A 688 4.85 -7.22 -17.54
CA ASN A 688 4.81 -6.80 -18.95
C ASN A 688 3.77 -7.64 -19.72
N ILE A 689 3.15 -7.06 -20.74
CA ILE A 689 2.30 -7.79 -21.70
C ILE A 689 2.86 -7.58 -23.11
N PHE A 690 3.25 -8.67 -23.74
CA PHE A 690 3.78 -8.71 -25.10
C PHE A 690 2.72 -9.23 -26.06
N ARG A 691 2.66 -8.60 -27.24
CA ARG A 691 1.74 -8.97 -28.33
C ARG A 691 2.32 -8.49 -29.66
N GLU A 692 2.05 -9.20 -30.76
CA GLU A 692 2.39 -8.79 -32.14
C GLU A 692 3.88 -8.41 -32.37
N GLY A 693 4.78 -8.86 -31.49
CA GLY A 693 6.22 -8.59 -31.53
C GLY A 693 6.69 -7.35 -30.74
N GLY A 694 5.82 -6.69 -29.95
CA GLY A 694 6.13 -5.52 -29.12
C GLY A 694 5.55 -5.57 -27.70
N LEU A 695 5.79 -4.50 -26.94
CA LEU A 695 5.34 -4.30 -25.55
C LEU A 695 4.09 -3.40 -25.52
N TYR A 696 2.98 -3.92 -25.02
CA TYR A 696 1.66 -3.24 -25.04
C TYR A 696 1.27 -2.67 -23.67
N PHE A 697 1.76 -3.25 -22.58
CA PHE A 697 1.45 -2.81 -21.22
C PHE A 697 2.60 -3.14 -20.26
N THR A 698 2.84 -2.23 -19.31
CA THR A 698 3.76 -2.41 -18.18
C THR A 698 3.06 -1.95 -16.92
N HIS A 699 3.18 -2.71 -15.83
CA HIS A 699 2.76 -2.33 -14.49
C HIS A 699 3.75 -2.86 -13.45
N TYR A 700 3.97 -2.11 -12.37
CA TYR A 700 4.74 -2.58 -11.22
C TYR A 700 3.78 -3.02 -10.12
N LEU A 701 3.95 -4.24 -9.62
CA LEU A 701 3.20 -4.76 -8.49
C LEU A 701 4.05 -4.58 -7.22
N PRO A 702 3.50 -4.06 -6.11
CA PRO A 702 4.23 -3.76 -4.87
C PRO A 702 4.46 -5.02 -4.01
N MET A 703 4.90 -6.10 -4.65
CA MET A 703 5.16 -7.40 -4.04
C MET A 703 6.34 -8.06 -4.75
N GLY A 704 7.27 -8.60 -3.95
CA GLY A 704 8.42 -9.37 -4.41
C GLY A 704 8.87 -10.38 -3.35
N GLY A 705 9.92 -11.13 -3.68
CA GLY A 705 10.43 -12.26 -2.92
C GLY A 705 10.73 -12.00 -1.44
N ASN A 706 11.13 -10.78 -1.07
CA ASN A 706 11.45 -10.43 0.32
C ASN A 706 10.23 -10.56 1.23
N ARG A 707 9.01 -10.26 0.75
CA ARG A 707 7.80 -10.41 1.56
C ARG A 707 7.51 -11.88 1.90
N LEU A 708 7.90 -12.80 1.02
CA LEU A 708 7.78 -14.24 1.25
C LEU A 708 8.86 -14.73 2.25
N THR A 709 10.11 -14.26 2.10
CA THR A 709 11.19 -14.53 3.06
C THR A 709 10.80 -14.06 4.46
N GLN A 710 10.28 -12.84 4.56
CA GLN A 710 9.86 -12.21 5.82
C GLN A 710 8.76 -13.00 6.54
N VAL A 711 7.85 -13.65 5.81
CA VAL A 711 6.82 -14.54 6.41
C VAL A 711 7.45 -15.80 6.99
N ILE A 712 8.49 -16.35 6.36
CA ILE A 712 9.22 -17.51 6.90
C ILE A 712 10.07 -17.10 8.12
N GLU A 713 10.73 -15.93 8.10
CA GLU A 713 11.42 -15.37 9.28
C GLU A 713 10.45 -15.23 10.46
N GLU A 714 9.25 -14.68 10.23
CA GLU A 714 8.23 -14.39 11.25
C GLU A 714 7.58 -15.65 11.86
N GLU A 715 7.20 -16.62 11.02
CA GLU A 715 6.45 -17.81 11.46
C GLU A 715 7.37 -18.95 11.95
N MET A 716 8.63 -18.99 11.51
CA MET A 716 9.60 -20.02 11.92
C MET A 716 10.68 -19.52 12.91
N GLY A 717 10.80 -18.20 13.11
CA GLY A 717 11.78 -17.60 14.03
C GLY A 717 13.24 -17.71 13.55
N LEU A 718 13.45 -17.72 12.23
CA LEU A 718 14.74 -17.94 11.56
C LEU A 718 15.40 -16.63 11.12
N ASP A 719 16.70 -16.67 10.80
CA ASP A 719 17.35 -15.53 10.14
C ASP A 719 17.01 -15.43 8.64
N TYR A 720 17.19 -14.25 8.06
CA TYR A 720 16.90 -13.99 6.63
C TYR A 720 17.57 -15.00 5.68
N SER A 721 18.80 -15.45 5.97
CA SER A 721 19.54 -16.38 5.12
C SER A 721 18.94 -17.78 5.19
N GLU A 722 18.59 -18.24 6.39
CA GLU A 722 17.90 -19.52 6.61
C GLU A 722 16.49 -19.50 5.97
N ALA A 723 15.74 -18.42 6.16
CA ALA A 723 14.42 -18.22 5.57
C ALA A 723 14.47 -18.11 4.03
N GLU A 724 15.50 -17.47 3.46
CA GLU A 724 15.71 -17.34 2.02
C GLU A 724 16.12 -18.68 1.37
N GLU A 725 16.85 -19.54 2.09
CA GLU A 725 17.09 -20.92 1.67
C GLU A 725 15.83 -21.78 1.76
N LEU A 726 15.05 -21.70 2.85
CA LEU A 726 13.78 -22.41 2.96
C LEU A 726 12.75 -21.95 1.92
N LYS A 727 12.71 -20.67 1.53
CA LYS A 727 11.85 -20.20 0.44
C LYS A 727 12.19 -20.89 -0.90
N LYS A 728 13.46 -21.22 -1.14
CA LYS A 728 13.94 -21.84 -2.40
C LYS A 728 13.88 -23.37 -2.37
N LYS A 729 14.21 -23.98 -1.24
CA LYS A 729 14.35 -25.43 -1.08
C LYS A 729 13.16 -26.09 -0.37
N GLY A 730 12.23 -25.28 0.15
CA GLY A 730 11.08 -25.73 0.92
C GLY A 730 10.09 -26.55 0.12
N ASP A 731 9.41 -27.44 0.82
CA ASP A 731 8.36 -28.29 0.28
C ASP A 731 6.98 -27.59 0.28
N ILE A 732 5.92 -28.38 0.07
CA ILE A 732 4.54 -27.90 0.05
C ILE A 732 4.06 -27.27 1.37
N SER A 733 4.72 -27.54 2.51
CA SER A 733 4.40 -26.90 3.79
C SER A 733 4.81 -25.43 3.82
N ILE A 734 6.02 -25.12 3.35
CA ILE A 734 6.49 -23.75 3.16
C ILE A 734 5.64 -23.03 2.11
N PHE A 735 5.23 -23.71 1.03
CA PHE A 735 4.35 -23.09 0.03
C PHE A 735 2.97 -22.71 0.61
N ARG A 736 2.36 -23.59 1.41
CA ARG A 736 1.07 -23.31 2.10
C ARG A 736 1.17 -22.15 3.10
N LEU A 737 2.29 -22.02 3.80
CA LEU A 737 2.57 -20.88 4.69
C LEU A 737 2.56 -19.55 3.93
N LEU A 738 3.06 -19.56 2.69
CA LEU A 738 3.11 -18.39 1.81
C LEU A 738 1.79 -18.11 1.08
N GLU A 739 0.90 -19.11 0.96
CA GLU A 739 -0.34 -19.04 0.18
C GLU A 739 -1.23 -17.81 0.47
N PRO A 740 -1.42 -17.33 1.72
CA PRO A 740 -2.18 -16.12 1.98
C PRO A 740 -1.55 -14.85 1.36
N ASN A 741 -0.22 -14.75 1.33
CA ASN A 741 0.48 -13.61 0.73
C ASN A 741 0.53 -13.74 -0.80
N LEU A 742 0.64 -14.98 -1.32
CA LEU A 742 0.51 -15.27 -2.75
C LEU A 742 -0.92 -15.01 -3.27
N SER A 743 -1.95 -15.21 -2.44
CA SER A 743 -3.35 -14.89 -2.76
C SER A 743 -3.58 -13.39 -2.97
N LEU A 744 -2.93 -12.54 -2.15
CA LEU A 744 -2.96 -11.08 -2.33
C LEU A 744 -2.26 -10.66 -3.63
N PHE A 745 -1.07 -11.21 -3.90
CA PHE A 745 -0.36 -11.01 -5.17
C PHE A 745 -1.20 -11.44 -6.39
N ILE A 746 -1.86 -12.60 -6.29
CA ILE A 746 -2.83 -13.09 -7.29
C ILE A 746 -3.95 -12.08 -7.54
N GLN A 747 -4.46 -11.40 -6.50
CA GLN A 747 -5.52 -10.41 -6.67
C GLN A 747 -5.03 -9.14 -7.37
N ASP A 748 -3.84 -8.62 -7.04
CA ASP A 748 -3.27 -7.46 -7.73
C ASP A 748 -2.86 -7.75 -9.18
N LEU A 749 -2.39 -8.96 -9.44
CA LEU A 749 -2.18 -9.49 -10.79
C LEU A 749 -3.50 -9.57 -11.57
N LYS A 750 -4.56 -10.16 -10.99
CA LYS A 750 -5.92 -10.19 -11.58
C LYS A 750 -6.44 -8.77 -11.86
N ASN A 751 -6.29 -7.84 -10.91
CA ASN A 751 -6.66 -6.43 -11.07
C ASN A 751 -5.94 -5.78 -12.27
N SER A 752 -4.66 -6.06 -12.43
CA SER A 752 -3.81 -5.51 -13.50
C SER A 752 -4.15 -6.05 -14.88
N LEU A 753 -4.43 -7.36 -14.99
CA LEU A 753 -4.89 -7.99 -16.24
C LEU A 753 -6.27 -7.45 -16.64
N VAL A 754 -7.21 -7.36 -15.69
CA VAL A 754 -8.54 -6.74 -15.90
C VAL A 754 -8.42 -5.28 -16.36
N TYR A 755 -7.49 -4.50 -15.82
CA TYR A 755 -7.25 -3.12 -16.25
C TYR A 755 -6.83 -3.04 -17.73
N TYR A 756 -5.92 -3.92 -18.17
CA TYR A 756 -5.49 -4.01 -19.57
C TYR A 756 -6.64 -4.40 -20.51
N GLU A 757 -7.45 -5.40 -20.15
CA GLU A 757 -8.59 -5.85 -20.96
C GLU A 757 -9.66 -4.75 -21.16
N ASN A 758 -9.91 -3.93 -20.14
CA ASN A 758 -10.94 -2.89 -20.19
C ASN A 758 -10.52 -1.61 -20.96
N ARG A 759 -9.29 -1.55 -21.47
CA ARG A 759 -8.77 -0.38 -22.21
C ARG A 759 -9.53 -0.16 -23.52
N SER A 760 -9.75 1.10 -23.91
CA SER A 760 -10.67 1.44 -25.00
C SER A 760 -10.23 0.93 -26.37
N GLU A 761 -8.92 0.85 -26.65
CA GLU A 761 -8.38 0.26 -27.87
C GLU A 761 -8.62 -1.28 -27.95
N ASN A 762 -8.65 -1.98 -26.81
CA ASN A 762 -8.72 -3.45 -26.74
C ASN A 762 -10.14 -4.03 -26.96
N LYS A 763 -11.14 -3.19 -27.23
CA LYS A 763 -12.56 -3.57 -27.42
C LYS A 763 -12.85 -4.52 -28.59
N GLY A 764 -11.83 -4.86 -29.39
CA GLY A 764 -11.88 -5.87 -30.45
C GLY A 764 -11.62 -7.32 -30.01
N LEU A 765 -11.17 -7.57 -28.77
CA LEU A 765 -11.17 -8.94 -28.23
C LEU A 765 -12.61 -9.46 -28.12
N ASP A 766 -12.84 -10.70 -28.55
CA ASP A 766 -14.15 -11.36 -28.38
C ASP A 766 -14.49 -11.40 -26.88
N ARG A 767 -15.73 -11.04 -26.52
CA ARG A 767 -16.16 -10.77 -25.13
C ARG A 767 -16.31 -12.06 -24.31
N ARG A 768 -15.20 -12.74 -24.07
CA ARG A 768 -15.17 -14.12 -23.59
C ARG A 768 -14.14 -14.43 -22.51
N ILE A 769 -13.00 -13.76 -22.45
CA ILE A 769 -12.38 -13.59 -21.13
C ILE A 769 -13.24 -12.58 -20.39
N VAL A 770 -13.99 -13.10 -19.42
CA VAL A 770 -14.49 -12.31 -18.31
C VAL A 770 -13.80 -12.89 -17.09
N LEU A 771 -12.76 -12.22 -16.60
CA LEU A 771 -12.16 -12.47 -15.30
C LEU A 771 -13.17 -12.07 -14.19
N ASN A 772 -14.28 -12.81 -14.11
CA ASN A 772 -15.25 -12.73 -13.02
C ASN A 772 -14.61 -13.39 -11.79
N ALA A 773 -14.33 -12.59 -10.76
CA ALA A 773 -13.88 -13.05 -9.44
C ALA A 773 -14.99 -13.78 -8.64
N ALA A 774 -15.65 -14.76 -9.28
CA ALA A 774 -16.79 -15.52 -8.76
C ALA A 774 -16.85 -16.94 -9.38
N SER A 775 -15.70 -17.50 -9.78
CA SER A 775 -15.61 -18.85 -10.35
C SER A 775 -14.32 -19.51 -9.87
N ILE A 776 -14.46 -20.28 -8.77
CA ILE A 776 -13.42 -21.20 -8.31
C ILE A 776 -13.47 -22.43 -9.23
N GLY A 777 -12.48 -22.57 -10.09
CA GLY A 777 -12.36 -23.70 -11.01
C GLY A 777 -11.41 -23.40 -12.18
N PRO A 778 -10.61 -24.38 -12.65
CA PRO A 778 -9.59 -24.15 -13.66
C PRO A 778 -10.19 -23.77 -15.02
N LEU A 779 -9.72 -22.66 -15.62
CA LEU A 779 -10.27 -22.14 -16.87
C LEU A 779 -9.88 -23.02 -18.08
N ARG A 780 -10.75 -23.97 -18.45
CA ARG A 780 -10.62 -24.68 -19.72
C ARG A 780 -11.09 -23.84 -20.91
N GLY A 781 -10.24 -22.90 -21.31
CA GLY A 781 -10.21 -22.29 -22.64
C GLY A 781 -11.06 -21.02 -22.82
N ASN A 782 -10.41 -19.85 -22.72
CA ASN A 782 -10.84 -18.62 -23.37
C ASN A 782 -9.60 -17.81 -23.81
N LYS A 783 -9.76 -16.98 -24.87
CA LYS A 783 -8.63 -16.39 -25.61
C LYS A 783 -8.43 -14.91 -25.28
N GLY A 784 -7.21 -14.52 -24.95
CA GLY A 784 -6.81 -13.12 -24.69
C GLY A 784 -5.49 -12.97 -23.94
N PHE A 785 -5.13 -13.98 -23.13
CA PHE A 785 -3.77 -14.26 -22.69
C PHE A 785 -3.51 -15.74 -22.98
N ASP A 786 -2.43 -16.06 -23.68
CA ASP A 786 -2.14 -17.44 -24.11
C ASP A 786 -1.28 -18.18 -23.07
N ARG A 787 -0.34 -17.46 -22.43
CA ARG A 787 0.51 -17.95 -21.33
C ARG A 787 1.06 -16.82 -20.45
N ILE A 788 1.49 -17.18 -19.25
CA ILE A 788 2.29 -16.36 -18.34
C ILE A 788 3.71 -16.94 -18.29
N VAL A 789 4.73 -16.09 -18.29
CA VAL A 789 6.14 -16.50 -18.18
C VAL A 789 6.81 -15.80 -17.00
N LEU A 790 7.41 -16.59 -16.09
CA LEU A 790 7.99 -16.11 -14.82
C LEU A 790 9.49 -15.93 -14.90
N SER A 791 10.02 -14.88 -14.30
CA SER A 791 11.45 -14.56 -14.26
C SER A 791 11.80 -13.82 -12.97
N GLY A 792 13.07 -13.46 -12.78
CA GLY A 792 13.52 -12.76 -11.58
C GLY A 792 13.91 -13.69 -10.43
N GLY A 793 14.34 -13.10 -9.31
CA GLY A 793 14.92 -13.82 -8.16
C GLY A 793 13.96 -14.74 -7.41
N SER A 794 12.65 -14.65 -7.64
CA SER A 794 11.64 -15.47 -6.95
C SER A 794 10.63 -16.12 -7.89
N SER A 795 10.94 -16.25 -9.19
CA SER A 795 10.22 -17.17 -10.09
C SER A 795 10.42 -18.64 -9.72
N ASN A 796 11.58 -18.97 -9.13
CA ASN A 796 11.96 -20.34 -8.76
C ASN A 796 11.45 -20.74 -7.37
N LEU A 797 10.29 -20.22 -6.96
CA LEU A 797 9.56 -20.70 -5.79
C LEU A 797 8.83 -22.00 -6.18
N ASN A 798 9.13 -23.09 -5.47
CA ASN A 798 8.50 -24.40 -5.73
C ASN A 798 6.97 -24.30 -5.72
N ASN A 799 6.31 -24.91 -6.71
CA ASN A 799 4.84 -24.89 -6.94
C ASN A 799 4.24 -23.54 -7.39
N LEU A 800 5.03 -22.46 -7.56
CA LEU A 800 4.50 -21.17 -8.00
C LEU A 800 3.90 -21.20 -9.42
N PRO A 801 4.54 -21.79 -10.45
CA PRO A 801 3.95 -21.89 -11.79
C PRO A 801 2.61 -22.66 -11.80
N GLU A 802 2.53 -23.76 -11.05
CA GLU A 802 1.34 -24.59 -10.91
C GLU A 802 0.21 -23.81 -10.24
N TYR A 803 0.50 -23.14 -9.13
CA TYR A 803 -0.46 -22.32 -8.39
C TYR A 803 -0.96 -21.12 -9.20
N LEU A 804 -0.07 -20.42 -9.91
CA LEU A 804 -0.50 -19.34 -10.83
C LEU A 804 -1.36 -19.89 -11.97
N THR A 805 -1.03 -21.07 -12.51
CA THR A 805 -1.84 -21.75 -13.53
C THR A 805 -3.23 -22.13 -13.03
N GLU A 806 -3.36 -22.63 -11.80
CA GLU A 806 -4.65 -22.93 -11.18
C GLU A 806 -5.47 -21.67 -10.88
N GLN A 807 -4.84 -20.68 -10.24
CA GLN A 807 -5.51 -19.47 -9.76
C GLN A 807 -5.89 -18.48 -10.87
N LEU A 808 -5.19 -18.50 -12.01
CA LEU A 808 -5.43 -17.61 -13.15
C LEU A 808 -6.03 -18.35 -14.35
N GLY A 809 -5.92 -19.68 -14.41
CA GLY A 809 -6.39 -20.49 -15.54
C GLY A 809 -5.63 -20.23 -16.85
N ILE A 810 -4.45 -19.62 -16.78
CA ILE A 810 -3.56 -19.32 -17.90
C ILE A 810 -2.29 -20.15 -17.67
N MET A 811 -1.83 -20.89 -18.68
CA MET A 811 -0.64 -21.72 -18.57
C MET A 811 0.56 -20.88 -18.15
N THR A 812 1.19 -21.23 -17.03
CA THR A 812 2.33 -20.51 -16.47
C THR A 812 3.59 -21.36 -16.50
N GLU A 813 4.70 -20.79 -17.00
CA GLU A 813 6.00 -21.46 -17.10
C GLU A 813 7.15 -20.55 -16.63
N VAL A 814 8.31 -21.11 -16.26
CA VAL A 814 9.49 -20.33 -15.87
C VAL A 814 10.34 -20.01 -17.10
N PHE A 815 10.56 -18.72 -17.36
CA PHE A 815 11.39 -18.20 -18.43
C PHE A 815 12.87 -18.23 -18.07
N ASN A 816 13.62 -19.11 -18.73
CA ASN A 816 15.08 -19.15 -18.63
C ASN A 816 15.73 -18.71 -19.96
N PRO A 817 16.19 -17.44 -20.08
CA PRO A 817 16.80 -16.93 -21.31
C PRO A 817 18.19 -17.51 -21.62
N LEU A 818 18.82 -18.22 -20.67
CA LEU A 818 20.20 -18.69 -20.78
C LEU A 818 20.32 -20.17 -21.18
N MET A 819 19.20 -20.90 -21.28
CA MET A 819 19.16 -22.35 -21.45
C MET A 819 19.87 -22.82 -22.74
N ASP A 820 19.47 -22.28 -23.88
CA ASP A 820 19.93 -22.72 -25.21
C ASP A 820 21.20 -21.99 -25.71
N LEU A 821 21.98 -21.39 -24.81
CA LEU A 821 23.14 -20.56 -25.17
C LEU A 821 24.47 -21.30 -24.98
N ASP A 822 25.38 -21.09 -25.95
CA ASP A 822 26.79 -21.42 -25.78
C ASP A 822 27.33 -20.80 -24.47
N ARG A 823 28.13 -21.54 -23.70
CA ARG A 823 28.74 -21.03 -22.46
C ARG A 823 30.18 -21.47 -22.27
N ASN A 824 30.94 -20.75 -21.44
CA ASN A 824 32.25 -21.22 -21.01
C ASN A 824 32.09 -22.39 -20.03
N GLY A 825 33.10 -23.27 -19.97
CA GLY A 825 33.02 -24.55 -19.24
C GLY A 825 33.07 -24.43 -17.71
N ASP A 826 33.24 -23.22 -17.19
CA ASP A 826 33.07 -22.84 -15.79
C ASP A 826 31.61 -22.59 -15.41
N ILE A 827 30.68 -22.54 -16.38
CA ILE A 827 29.24 -22.36 -16.16
C ILE A 827 28.52 -23.71 -16.35
N THR A 828 28.08 -24.34 -15.25
CA THR A 828 27.43 -25.66 -15.26
C THR A 828 25.98 -25.59 -15.79
N GLN A 829 25.38 -26.74 -16.09
CA GLN A 829 23.95 -26.81 -16.46
C GLN A 829 23.06 -26.42 -15.27
N GLU A 830 23.32 -27.01 -14.11
CA GLU A 830 22.77 -26.66 -12.79
C GLU A 830 22.82 -25.13 -12.51
N THR A 831 23.95 -24.47 -12.77
CA THR A 831 24.07 -22.99 -12.63
C THR A 831 23.08 -22.23 -13.53
N ILE A 832 22.82 -22.75 -14.74
CA ILE A 832 21.86 -22.15 -15.68
C ILE A 832 20.43 -22.46 -15.27
N GLU A 833 20.13 -23.67 -14.80
CA GLU A 833 18.80 -24.07 -14.33
C GLU A 833 18.39 -23.27 -13.08
N ASP A 834 19.24 -23.23 -12.05
CA ASP A 834 19.00 -22.54 -10.78
C ASP A 834 18.95 -21.00 -10.92
N LEU A 835 19.87 -20.42 -11.70
CA LEU A 835 20.07 -18.96 -11.71
C LEU A 835 19.61 -18.28 -13.01
N GLY A 836 19.36 -19.01 -14.08
CA GLY A 836 19.02 -18.44 -15.40
C GLY A 836 17.80 -17.50 -15.40
N PRO A 837 16.67 -17.82 -14.74
CA PRO A 837 15.49 -16.96 -14.71
C PRO A 837 15.72 -15.60 -14.06
N GLN A 838 16.57 -15.52 -13.03
CA GLN A 838 16.92 -14.24 -12.39
C GLN A 838 17.91 -13.39 -13.19
N PHE A 839 18.56 -13.95 -14.22
CA PHE A 839 19.44 -13.21 -15.13
C PHE A 839 18.71 -12.55 -16.30
N ALA A 840 17.38 -12.69 -16.45
CA ALA A 840 16.62 -12.20 -17.59
C ALA A 840 16.86 -10.72 -17.90
N LEU A 841 16.74 -9.84 -16.91
CA LEU A 841 16.96 -8.40 -17.09
C LEU A 841 18.39 -8.09 -17.57
N ALA A 842 19.40 -8.72 -16.96
CA ALA A 842 20.80 -8.57 -17.32
C ALA A 842 21.13 -9.17 -18.71
N PHE A 843 20.49 -10.27 -19.13
CA PHE A 843 20.64 -10.82 -20.49
C PHE A 843 20.01 -9.89 -21.55
N GLY A 844 18.82 -9.34 -21.27
CA GLY A 844 18.17 -8.34 -22.11
C GLY A 844 18.99 -7.06 -22.29
N LEU A 845 19.71 -6.64 -21.24
CA LEU A 845 20.68 -5.55 -21.31
C LEU A 845 21.93 -5.93 -22.13
N ALA A 846 22.48 -7.14 -21.97
CA ALA A 846 23.64 -7.58 -22.73
C ALA A 846 23.33 -7.69 -24.24
N THR A 847 22.10 -8.06 -24.59
CA THR A 847 21.63 -8.18 -25.97
C THR A 847 21.15 -6.85 -26.59
N LYS A 848 20.86 -5.81 -25.78
CA LYS A 848 20.40 -4.46 -26.20
C LYS A 848 21.06 -3.92 -27.47
N GLY A 849 20.25 -3.33 -28.35
CA GLY A 849 20.73 -2.53 -29.49
C GLY A 849 20.83 -3.33 -30.79
N ARG A 850 19.69 -3.38 -31.48
CA ARG A 850 19.50 -3.70 -32.90
C ARG A 850 18.43 -2.78 -33.48
#